data_AF-A0A024FEA8-F1
#
_entry.id   AF-A0A024FEA8-F1
#
_cell.length_a   1.000
_cell.length_b   1.000
_cell.length_c   1.000
_cell.angle_alpha   90.00
_cell.angle_beta   90.00
_cell.angle_gamma   90.00
#
_symmetry.space_group_name_H-M   'P 1'
#
loop_
_entity.id
_entity.type
_entity.pdbx_description
1 polymer ?
#
loop_
_entity_poly.entity_id
_entity_poly.type
_entity_poly.pdbx_seq_one_letter_code
_entity_poly.pdbx_strand_id
1 'polypeptide(L)'
;MGIGTSNPQAALDITSASEGLLIPRVALTNTTTVTVATPTVSEIVYNTATAGDVAPGYYYLSTATGPWIRLGTSTGWSILGNADIVDGTNFMGTVNNVDVAFRRNNLSAGRIGTASTSFGLLSANINTASTTTAFGVNALALNTVAEGNVAIGSSALAANNGDGTSFAGEFNTAVGTSAMLNNTTGRFNTALGSNALGNNVAGEYNIGIGSNAQLANGGSNNIAIGVNALLANTASNNIAVGLQALDANTNGDDNVAIGSQALGANVGGGDNVAVGTNALVSNTGGNQNIAIGFNALNANTGSANIGIGWNANAASTGGSSSIAIGYEAMLSNAAGNNIGIGYQALRANSSSPNNTVIGYQALSQLNNSAANLNVAIGYFSMQNGNSAMVQNTFLGAESGRNNTGNFNTGIGKGAMSRGTSAGINNTAVGQLALEDMAAGQQNTGIGSEAMYRLNAGSGNTGVGYRVAGGLSSGDNNTYIGYQAASNATTGNNNIAIGFQAQVPAAASDNQIRIGNAAITVANVQVGWTATSDRRWKENISNSTFGLDFIKTLRPVSYVRKNDPNKKTEYGFIAQEIEEAFINAGDPNNGIISIDDNGMYGVRYNDFIPMTVKAVQEQQVIIEKLQKENERLKVENETILKRLEALEKIIKNRVDN
;
A
#
# COMPACT_ATOMS: atom_id res chain seq x y z
N MET A 1 4.15 26.91 104.19
CA MET A 1 4.22 25.75 105.09
C MET A 1 5.06 24.69 104.36
N GLY A 2 6.35 24.94 104.22
CA GLY A 2 7.27 23.91 103.72
C GLY A 2 7.65 23.01 104.90
N ILE A 3 7.28 21.74 104.89
CA ILE A 3 7.79 20.78 105.88
C ILE A 3 8.78 19.87 105.13
N GLY A 4 10.08 19.98 105.46
CA GLY A 4 11.14 19.14 104.91
C GLY A 4 12.01 19.76 103.81
N THR A 5 11.79 21.04 103.47
CA THR A 5 12.60 21.77 102.47
C THR A 5 13.10 23.10 103.02
N SER A 6 14.33 23.47 102.67
CA SER A 6 14.99 24.71 103.11
C SER A 6 14.67 25.93 102.24
N ASN A 7 13.84 25.79 101.20
CA ASN A 7 13.48 26.92 100.34
C ASN A 7 12.06 26.83 99.75
N PRO A 8 10.99 26.87 100.57
CA PRO A 8 9.62 26.72 100.06
C PRO A 8 9.14 27.99 99.37
N GLN A 9 8.64 27.84 98.13
CA GLN A 9 8.11 28.96 97.33
C GLN A 9 6.56 29.07 97.37
N ALA A 10 5.89 28.29 98.23
CA ALA A 10 4.43 28.31 98.38
C ALA A 10 3.97 28.25 99.86
N ALA A 11 2.72 28.66 100.10
CA ALA A 11 2.10 28.67 101.43
C ALA A 11 1.93 27.27 102.05
N LEU A 12 2.08 26.17 101.31
CA LEU A 12 2.28 24.80 101.80
C LEU A 12 3.02 23.99 100.72
N ASP A 13 4.17 23.43 101.07
CA ASP A 13 5.02 22.60 100.20
C ASP A 13 5.37 21.33 100.98
N ILE A 14 4.88 20.19 100.53
CA ILE A 14 5.03 18.91 101.22
C ILE A 14 5.84 18.00 100.30
N THR A 15 7.08 17.72 100.71
CA THR A 15 7.97 16.79 100.02
C THR A 15 8.16 15.54 100.88
N SER A 16 7.82 14.37 100.33
CA SER A 16 8.11 13.08 100.94
C SER A 16 8.58 12.12 99.88
N ALA A 17 9.64 11.37 100.19
CA ALA A 17 10.22 10.38 99.28
C ALA A 17 9.46 9.04 99.29
N SER A 18 8.56 8.84 100.27
CA SER A 18 7.92 7.54 100.53
C SER A 18 6.43 7.63 100.83
N GLU A 19 5.89 8.82 101.13
CA GLU A 19 4.50 9.02 101.53
C GLU A 19 3.84 10.08 100.65
N GLY A 20 2.52 9.97 100.44
CA GLY A 20 1.74 10.96 99.70
C GLY A 20 0.97 11.90 100.63
N LEU A 21 0.32 12.93 100.05
CA LEU A 21 -0.64 13.76 100.76
C LEU A 21 -2.01 13.06 100.77
N LEU A 22 -2.55 12.77 101.96
CA LEU A 22 -3.91 12.26 102.10
C LEU A 22 -4.91 13.43 102.14
N ILE A 23 -5.66 13.59 101.06
CA ILE A 23 -6.72 14.60 100.93
C ILE A 23 -8.00 14.09 101.61
N PRO A 24 -8.80 14.96 102.28
CA PRO A 24 -10.03 14.55 102.96
C PRO A 24 -10.95 13.72 102.07
N ARG A 25 -11.37 12.56 102.58
CA ARG A 25 -12.28 11.64 101.91
C ARG A 25 -13.71 11.96 102.31
N VAL A 26 -14.50 12.48 101.39
CA VAL A 26 -15.87 12.92 101.64
C VAL A 26 -16.83 12.13 100.75
N ALA A 27 -17.92 11.61 101.30
CA ALA A 27 -18.97 11.00 100.49
C ALA A 27 -19.89 12.10 99.96
N LEU A 28 -19.67 12.54 98.72
CA LEU A 28 -20.53 13.54 98.07
C LEU A 28 -21.85 12.90 97.62
N THR A 29 -22.95 13.64 97.67
CA THR A 29 -24.28 13.16 97.23
C THR A 29 -24.65 13.60 95.82
N ASN A 30 -24.11 14.74 95.37
CA ASN A 30 -24.13 15.31 94.02
C ASN A 30 -23.12 16.48 93.96
N THR A 31 -22.90 17.07 92.79
CA THR A 31 -21.97 18.21 92.65
C THR A 31 -22.50 19.48 93.32
N THR A 32 -23.80 19.67 93.44
CA THR A 32 -24.40 20.93 93.91
C THR A 32 -24.53 21.06 95.44
N THR A 33 -24.42 19.97 96.20
CA THR A 33 -24.63 19.96 97.65
C THR A 33 -23.29 20.04 98.38
N VAL A 34 -23.14 21.04 99.26
CA VAL A 34 -21.92 21.19 100.06
C VAL A 34 -22.04 20.38 101.34
N THR A 35 -21.31 19.27 101.41
CA THR A 35 -21.32 18.32 102.54
C THR A 35 -20.26 18.62 103.60
N VAL A 36 -19.42 19.64 103.38
CA VAL A 36 -18.37 20.09 104.32
C VAL A 36 -18.92 21.26 105.15
N ALA A 37 -18.65 21.27 106.47
CA ALA A 37 -19.30 22.18 107.43
C ALA A 37 -18.91 23.68 107.29
N THR A 38 -17.69 23.97 106.82
CA THR A 38 -17.19 25.34 106.57
C THR A 38 -16.41 25.37 105.24
N PRO A 39 -17.11 25.26 104.11
CA PRO A 39 -16.50 25.08 102.80
C PRO A 39 -15.68 26.31 102.39
N THR A 40 -14.48 26.09 101.88
CA THR A 40 -13.65 27.16 101.30
C THR A 40 -13.54 26.98 99.79
N VAL A 41 -13.53 28.09 99.04
CA VAL A 41 -13.27 28.04 97.59
C VAL A 41 -11.94 27.34 97.33
N SER A 42 -11.92 26.46 96.32
CA SER A 42 -10.77 25.62 95.96
C SER A 42 -10.40 24.54 96.98
N GLU A 43 -11.26 24.26 97.97
CA GLU A 43 -11.10 23.10 98.84
C GLU A 43 -11.17 21.81 98.02
N ILE A 44 -10.14 20.96 98.14
CA ILE A 44 -10.04 19.69 97.41
C ILE A 44 -10.43 18.54 98.34
N VAL A 45 -11.30 17.66 97.86
CA VAL A 45 -11.69 16.42 98.53
C VAL A 45 -11.54 15.23 97.57
N TYR A 46 -11.29 14.04 98.12
CA TYR A 46 -11.47 12.80 97.38
C TYR A 46 -12.89 12.29 97.65
N ASN A 47 -13.77 12.39 96.66
CA ASN A 47 -15.10 11.81 96.73
C ASN A 47 -15.01 10.28 96.83
N THR A 48 -15.70 9.67 97.79
CA THR A 48 -15.75 8.22 97.96
C THR A 48 -17.05 7.57 97.49
N ALA A 49 -18.07 8.36 97.17
CA ALA A 49 -19.40 7.86 96.80
C ALA A 49 -19.64 7.89 95.29
N THR A 50 -20.43 6.93 94.81
CA THR A 50 -21.10 7.01 93.51
C THR A 50 -22.56 7.37 93.80
N ALA A 51 -22.95 8.63 93.63
CA ALA A 51 -24.28 9.14 93.96
C ALA A 51 -24.60 10.39 93.11
N GLY A 52 -25.82 10.54 92.61
CA GLY A 52 -26.16 11.65 91.71
C GLY A 52 -25.26 11.71 90.47
N ASP A 53 -24.60 12.85 90.24
CA ASP A 53 -23.65 13.12 89.16
C ASP A 53 -22.17 13.02 89.58
N VAL A 54 -21.89 12.52 90.79
CA VAL A 54 -20.52 12.33 91.30
C VAL A 54 -20.13 10.85 91.35
N ALA A 55 -18.89 10.57 90.92
CA ALA A 55 -18.21 9.27 91.04
C ALA A 55 -16.91 9.42 91.87
N PRO A 56 -16.34 8.34 92.43
CA PRO A 56 -15.09 8.42 93.19
C PRO A 56 -13.96 9.12 92.43
N GLY A 57 -13.23 9.98 93.12
CA GLY A 57 -12.15 10.79 92.53
C GLY A 57 -11.98 12.14 93.22
N TYR A 58 -11.00 12.92 92.78
CA TYR A 58 -10.76 14.24 93.35
C TYR A 58 -11.77 15.27 92.82
N TYR A 59 -12.30 16.11 93.69
CA TYR A 59 -13.16 17.25 93.36
C TYR A 59 -12.61 18.46 94.09
N TYR A 60 -12.78 19.64 93.50
CA TYR A 60 -12.60 20.90 94.21
C TYR A 60 -13.90 21.67 94.26
N LEU A 61 -14.08 22.44 95.31
CA LEU A 61 -15.23 23.30 95.44
C LEU A 61 -15.02 24.60 94.64
N SER A 62 -15.84 24.84 93.62
CA SER A 62 -15.68 26.00 92.73
C SER A 62 -16.05 27.34 93.36
N THR A 63 -16.99 27.35 94.31
CA THR A 63 -17.39 28.51 95.12
C THR A 63 -17.76 28.04 96.54
N ALA A 64 -17.91 28.93 97.52
CA ALA A 64 -18.25 28.53 98.90
C ALA A 64 -19.60 27.80 99.04
N THR A 65 -20.45 27.81 98.00
CA THR A 65 -21.75 27.11 97.96
C THR A 65 -21.82 26.03 96.88
N GLY A 66 -20.69 25.62 96.30
CA GLY A 66 -20.63 24.67 95.20
C GLY A 66 -20.80 25.30 93.81
N PRO A 67 -20.80 24.49 92.73
CA PRO A 67 -20.70 23.03 92.73
C PRO A 67 -19.28 22.49 92.96
N TRP A 68 -19.19 21.23 93.36
CA TRP A 68 -17.99 20.40 93.29
C TRP A 68 -17.65 20.11 91.83
N ILE A 69 -16.46 20.52 91.40
CA ILE A 69 -15.95 20.23 90.06
C ILE A 69 -14.92 19.11 90.17
N ARG A 70 -15.13 18.02 89.43
CA ARG A 70 -14.19 16.90 89.40
C ARG A 70 -12.86 17.35 88.79
N LEU A 71 -11.78 17.13 89.52
CA LEU A 71 -10.41 17.27 89.03
C LEU A 71 -10.11 16.08 88.10
N GLY A 72 -9.99 16.35 86.79
CA GLY A 72 -9.47 15.37 85.82
C GLY A 72 -10.49 14.64 84.94
N THR A 73 -11.62 15.26 84.56
CA THR A 73 -12.44 14.75 83.45
C THR A 73 -12.03 15.41 82.15
N SER A 74 -11.13 14.77 81.40
CA SER A 74 -10.89 15.14 80.00
C SER A 74 -12.17 14.87 79.21
N THR A 75 -13.04 15.88 79.06
CA THR A 75 -14.12 15.90 78.06
C THR A 75 -13.61 16.23 76.67
N GLY A 76 -12.30 16.46 76.52
CA GLY A 76 -11.64 16.65 75.24
C GLY A 76 -11.30 15.34 74.55
N TRP A 77 -10.99 15.44 73.26
CA TRP A 77 -10.32 14.37 72.54
C TRP A 77 -8.93 14.15 73.14
N SER A 78 -8.70 12.96 73.70
CA SER A 78 -7.41 12.54 74.18
C SER A 78 -6.40 12.51 73.03
N ILE A 79 -5.17 12.96 73.28
CA ILE A 79 -4.06 12.84 72.31
C ILE A 79 -3.68 11.38 72.02
N LEU A 80 -4.15 10.45 72.84
CA LEU A 80 -4.00 9.00 72.65
C LEU A 80 -5.27 8.35 72.08
N GLY A 81 -6.30 9.15 71.76
CA GLY A 81 -7.62 8.67 71.34
C GLY A 81 -8.53 8.30 72.52
N ASN A 82 -9.84 8.20 72.21
CA ASN A 82 -10.89 7.86 73.17
C ASN A 82 -11.41 6.44 72.87
N ALA A 83 -11.55 5.59 73.89
CA ALA A 83 -12.01 4.19 73.72
C ALA A 83 -13.54 4.05 73.69
N ASP A 84 -14.27 4.98 74.30
CA ASP A 84 -15.73 4.92 74.48
C ASP A 84 -16.49 5.81 73.48
N ILE A 85 -16.13 5.75 72.20
CA ILE A 85 -16.73 6.57 71.14
C ILE A 85 -17.98 5.91 70.53
N VAL A 86 -19.08 6.66 70.47
CA VAL A 86 -20.35 6.28 69.84
C VAL A 86 -20.53 7.06 68.53
N ASP A 87 -20.71 6.35 67.43
CA ASP A 87 -20.95 6.93 66.10
C ASP A 87 -22.19 7.86 66.12
N GLY A 88 -22.12 8.97 65.40
CA GLY A 88 -23.14 10.04 65.40
C GLY A 88 -23.25 10.88 66.69
N THR A 89 -22.60 10.48 67.79
CA THR A 89 -22.61 11.25 69.06
C THR A 89 -21.27 11.92 69.35
N ASN A 90 -20.15 11.22 69.14
CA ASN A 90 -18.81 11.74 69.38
C ASN A 90 -18.10 12.04 68.05
N PHE A 91 -17.55 13.25 67.90
CA PHE A 91 -16.80 13.64 66.69
C PHE A 91 -15.67 14.64 67.04
N MET A 92 -14.67 14.72 66.17
CA MET A 92 -13.70 15.82 66.15
C MET A 92 -14.15 16.84 65.11
N GLY A 93 -14.65 18.00 65.55
CA GLY A 93 -15.12 19.04 64.64
C GLY A 93 -15.94 20.12 65.31
N THR A 94 -16.78 20.79 64.53
CA THR A 94 -17.65 21.90 64.93
C THR A 94 -19.13 21.49 64.84
N VAL A 95 -19.98 22.11 65.66
CA VAL A 95 -21.46 21.97 65.59
C VAL A 95 -22.14 23.13 64.88
N ASN A 96 -21.38 24.18 64.56
CA ASN A 96 -21.81 25.35 63.83
C ASN A 96 -21.16 25.38 62.44
N ASN A 97 -21.62 26.28 61.57
CA ASN A 97 -21.10 26.40 60.20
C ASN A 97 -19.74 27.11 60.16
N VAL A 98 -18.73 26.49 60.75
CA VAL A 98 -17.35 26.96 60.81
C VAL A 98 -16.43 25.82 60.42
N ASP A 99 -15.52 26.07 59.49
CA ASP A 99 -14.56 25.09 58.98
C ASP A 99 -13.64 24.56 60.10
N VAL A 100 -13.24 23.28 59.99
CA VAL A 100 -12.23 22.69 60.87
C VAL A 100 -10.85 22.90 60.26
N ALA A 101 -9.96 23.63 60.94
CA ALA A 101 -8.61 23.90 60.47
C ALA A 101 -7.56 23.08 61.24
N PHE A 102 -6.66 22.42 60.50
CA PHE A 102 -5.48 21.74 61.03
C PHE A 102 -4.25 22.63 60.84
N ARG A 103 -3.39 22.72 61.86
CA ARG A 103 -2.15 23.53 61.79
C ARG A 103 -0.94 22.77 62.32
N ARG A 104 0.23 23.07 61.75
CA ARG A 104 1.55 22.64 62.24
C ARG A 104 2.44 23.86 62.36
N ASN A 105 2.98 24.14 63.55
CA ASN A 105 3.80 25.34 63.79
C ASN A 105 3.12 26.65 63.32
N ASN A 106 1.81 26.77 63.58
CA ASN A 106 0.95 27.86 63.10
C ASN A 106 0.85 28.03 61.56
N LEU A 107 1.30 27.07 60.77
CA LEU A 107 1.07 27.01 59.33
C LEU A 107 -0.17 26.15 59.03
N SER A 108 -0.92 26.51 57.99
CA SER A 108 -2.06 25.71 57.51
C SER A 108 -1.58 24.31 57.11
N ALA A 109 -2.23 23.28 57.63
CA ALA A 109 -1.92 21.88 57.35
C ALA A 109 -3.14 21.07 56.92
N GLY A 110 -4.30 21.70 56.81
CA GLY A 110 -5.54 21.09 56.32
C GLY A 110 -6.77 21.90 56.72
N ARG A 111 -7.84 21.73 55.97
CA ARG A 111 -9.14 22.36 56.22
C ARG A 111 -10.26 21.40 55.80
N ILE A 112 -11.22 21.15 56.67
CA ILE A 112 -12.50 20.53 56.29
C ILE A 112 -13.51 21.67 56.24
N GLY A 113 -13.83 22.11 55.03
CA GLY A 113 -14.80 23.18 54.80
C GLY A 113 -16.04 22.67 54.07
N THR A 114 -17.05 23.55 53.95
CA THR A 114 -18.34 23.20 53.34
C THR A 114 -18.27 22.87 51.86
N ALA A 115 -17.35 23.50 51.12
CA ALA A 115 -17.20 23.32 49.68
C ALA A 115 -15.83 22.79 49.25
N SER A 116 -14.81 22.86 50.09
CA SER A 116 -13.43 22.49 49.75
C SER A 116 -12.77 21.75 50.92
N THR A 117 -12.00 20.71 50.62
CA THR A 117 -11.27 19.93 51.63
C THR A 117 -9.79 19.87 51.31
N SER A 118 -8.94 20.12 52.31
CA SER A 118 -7.49 20.01 52.17
C SER A 118 -6.81 19.30 53.34
N PHE A 119 -5.68 18.64 53.06
CA PHE A 119 -4.81 18.03 54.06
C PHE A 119 -3.35 17.96 53.57
N GLY A 120 -2.42 18.43 54.38
CA GLY A 120 -1.00 18.59 54.02
C GLY A 120 -0.50 20.01 54.32
N LEU A 121 0.79 20.13 54.67
CA LEU A 121 1.40 21.42 54.98
C LEU A 121 1.31 22.36 53.77
N LEU A 122 0.75 23.56 53.98
CA LEU A 122 0.48 24.58 52.95
C LEU A 122 -0.45 24.10 51.81
N SER A 123 -1.24 23.05 52.04
CA SER A 123 -2.25 22.59 51.09
C SER A 123 -3.44 23.55 51.03
N ALA A 124 -3.77 24.05 49.84
CA ALA A 124 -4.82 25.04 49.60
C ALA A 124 -4.69 26.29 50.49
N ASN A 125 -3.46 26.76 50.73
CA ASN A 125 -3.13 27.73 51.77
C ASN A 125 -3.88 29.09 51.65
N ILE A 126 -3.95 29.63 50.43
CA ILE A 126 -4.62 30.91 50.13
C ILE A 126 -5.91 30.71 49.31
N ASN A 127 -6.41 29.48 49.25
CA ASN A 127 -7.52 29.12 48.39
C ASN A 127 -8.88 29.57 48.95
N THR A 128 -9.53 30.46 48.21
CA THR A 128 -10.89 30.95 48.48
C THR A 128 -11.94 30.29 47.57
N ALA A 129 -11.51 29.45 46.62
CA ALA A 129 -12.37 28.76 45.67
C ALA A 129 -13.22 27.64 46.30
N SER A 130 -14.42 27.45 45.75
CA SER A 130 -15.29 26.33 46.09
C SER A 130 -14.88 25.05 45.33
N THR A 131 -15.39 23.89 45.76
CA THR A 131 -15.28 22.59 45.07
C THR A 131 -13.85 22.08 44.81
N THR A 132 -12.90 22.38 45.71
CA THR A 132 -11.50 21.90 45.59
C THR A 132 -11.18 20.75 46.54
N THR A 133 -10.34 19.84 46.07
CA THR A 133 -9.77 18.72 46.85
C THR A 133 -8.26 18.83 46.83
N ALA A 134 -7.59 18.97 47.97
CA ALA A 134 -6.14 19.13 48.04
C ALA A 134 -5.50 18.19 49.08
N PHE A 135 -4.72 17.21 48.66
CA PHE A 135 -4.05 16.26 49.55
C PHE A 135 -2.57 16.18 49.24
N GLY A 136 -1.72 16.73 50.10
CA GLY A 136 -0.26 16.73 49.93
C GLY A 136 0.38 18.06 50.31
N VAL A 137 1.69 18.03 50.56
CA VAL A 137 2.45 19.25 50.86
C VAL A 137 2.43 20.16 49.64
N ASN A 138 2.08 21.44 49.81
CA ASN A 138 1.96 22.44 48.73
C ASN A 138 0.95 22.12 47.62
N ALA A 139 0.03 21.16 47.80
CA ALA A 139 -1.03 20.94 46.82
C ALA A 139 -1.94 22.19 46.74
N LEU A 140 -2.16 22.75 45.55
CA LEU A 140 -2.89 24.02 45.34
C LEU A 140 -2.36 25.20 46.17
N ALA A 141 -1.04 25.28 46.38
CA ALA A 141 -0.43 26.27 47.27
C ALA A 141 -0.72 27.73 46.88
N LEU A 142 -0.72 28.05 45.58
CA LEU A 142 -0.96 29.39 45.04
C LEU A 142 -2.38 29.58 44.47
N ASN A 143 -3.25 28.58 44.59
CA ASN A 143 -4.62 28.69 44.10
C ASN A 143 -5.37 29.76 44.87
N THR A 144 -5.87 30.77 44.17
CA THR A 144 -6.68 31.84 44.75
C THR A 144 -8.17 31.55 44.55
N VAL A 145 -8.67 31.67 43.32
CA VAL A 145 -10.11 31.64 43.00
C VAL A 145 -10.55 30.47 42.10
N ALA A 146 -9.65 29.59 41.64
CA ALA A 146 -10.03 28.53 40.69
C ALA A 146 -10.75 27.35 41.34
N GLU A 147 -11.95 27.07 40.86
CA GLU A 147 -12.87 26.05 41.37
C GLU A 147 -12.67 24.68 40.69
N GLY A 148 -13.27 23.64 41.28
CA GLY A 148 -13.40 22.31 40.67
C GLY A 148 -12.10 21.50 40.56
N ASN A 149 -11.05 21.90 41.27
CA ASN A 149 -9.72 21.28 41.15
C ASN A 149 -9.51 20.12 42.12
N VAL A 150 -8.92 19.02 41.63
CA VAL A 150 -8.44 17.89 42.44
C VAL A 150 -6.91 17.88 42.38
N ALA A 151 -6.24 18.00 43.52
CA ALA A 151 -4.78 18.00 43.64
C ALA A 151 -4.34 17.01 44.72
N ILE A 152 -3.82 15.85 44.33
CA ILE A 152 -3.39 14.78 45.24
C ILE A 152 -1.93 14.44 44.96
N GLY A 153 -1.04 14.80 45.87
CA GLY A 153 0.40 14.63 45.74
C GLY A 153 1.15 15.86 46.23
N SER A 154 2.45 15.71 46.50
CA SER A 154 3.29 16.86 46.85
C SER A 154 3.39 17.81 45.66
N SER A 155 3.10 19.08 45.87
CA SER A 155 3.16 20.15 44.86
C SER A 155 2.26 19.94 43.63
N ALA A 156 1.22 19.11 43.73
CA ALA A 156 0.22 18.98 42.67
C ALA A 156 -0.53 20.32 42.50
N LEU A 157 -0.61 20.84 41.26
CA LEU A 157 -1.23 22.14 40.96
C LEU A 157 -0.69 23.31 41.81
N ALA A 158 0.59 23.30 42.18
CA ALA A 158 1.12 24.28 43.14
C ALA A 158 1.04 25.73 42.65
N ALA A 159 1.21 25.98 41.35
CA ALA A 159 1.15 27.32 40.73
C ALA A 159 -0.23 27.70 40.16
N ASN A 160 -1.24 26.83 40.31
CA ASN A 160 -2.55 27.01 39.69
C ASN A 160 -3.20 28.34 40.06
N ASN A 161 -3.67 29.11 39.07
CA ASN A 161 -4.29 30.42 39.27
C ASN A 161 -3.50 31.35 40.22
N GLY A 162 -2.17 31.36 40.06
CA GLY A 162 -1.30 32.30 40.76
C GLY A 162 -1.48 33.76 40.32
N ASP A 163 -2.09 34.01 39.15
CA ASP A 163 -2.36 35.35 38.63
C ASP A 163 -3.68 35.97 39.12
N GLY A 164 -4.55 35.19 39.78
CA GLY A 164 -5.79 35.65 40.39
C GLY A 164 -6.91 35.97 39.41
N THR A 165 -6.79 35.56 38.15
CA THR A 165 -7.83 35.79 37.14
C THR A 165 -9.01 34.82 37.33
N SER A 166 -10.23 35.32 37.18
CA SER A 166 -11.45 34.49 37.24
C SER A 166 -11.48 33.55 36.04
N PHE A 167 -11.87 32.29 36.24
CA PHE A 167 -11.88 31.21 35.27
C PHE A 167 -10.53 30.57 34.94
N ALA A 168 -9.39 31.17 35.28
CA ALA A 168 -8.07 30.56 35.05
C ALA A 168 -7.84 29.36 35.97
N GLY A 169 -7.34 28.26 35.41
CA GLY A 169 -6.89 27.11 36.21
C GLY A 169 -8.02 26.23 36.78
N GLU A 170 -9.24 26.31 36.26
CA GLU A 170 -10.40 25.57 36.78
C GLU A 170 -10.51 24.12 36.25
N PHE A 171 -11.21 23.28 37.01
CA PHE A 171 -11.63 21.92 36.63
C PHE A 171 -10.47 20.98 36.23
N ASN A 172 -9.32 21.11 36.88
CA ASN A 172 -8.17 20.24 36.65
C ASN A 172 -8.13 19.09 37.66
N THR A 173 -7.72 17.91 37.21
CA THR A 173 -7.40 16.75 38.08
C THR A 173 -5.92 16.46 38.01
N ALA A 174 -5.19 16.61 39.10
CA ALA A 174 -3.76 16.33 39.22
C ALA A 174 -3.50 15.34 40.36
N VAL A 175 -3.03 14.15 40.02
CA VAL A 175 -2.73 13.08 40.97
C VAL A 175 -1.31 12.57 40.74
N GLY A 176 -0.40 12.89 41.66
CA GLY A 176 1.02 12.57 41.58
C GLY A 176 1.89 13.73 42.08
N THR A 177 3.14 13.43 42.42
CA THR A 177 4.11 14.46 42.80
C THR A 177 4.36 15.39 41.62
N SER A 178 4.20 16.71 41.86
CA SER A 178 4.41 17.76 40.86
C SER A 178 3.56 17.60 39.58
N ALA A 179 2.45 16.86 39.64
CA ALA A 179 1.48 16.84 38.54
C ALA A 179 0.91 18.25 38.34
N MET A 180 0.96 18.77 37.11
CA MET A 180 0.55 20.13 36.76
C MET A 180 1.21 21.24 37.61
N LEU A 181 2.49 21.06 37.97
CA LEU A 181 3.22 21.96 38.88
C LEU A 181 3.10 23.44 38.49
N ASN A 182 3.31 23.76 37.21
CA ASN A 182 3.38 25.12 36.67
C ASN A 182 2.11 25.54 35.89
N ASN A 183 0.97 24.90 36.14
CA ASN A 183 -0.31 25.36 35.57
C ASN A 183 -0.66 26.74 36.09
N THR A 184 -0.94 27.70 35.21
CA THR A 184 -1.39 29.04 35.62
C THR A 184 -2.84 29.25 35.20
N THR A 185 -3.14 29.09 33.90
CA THR A 185 -4.46 29.38 33.33
C THR A 185 -5.14 28.16 32.70
N GLY A 186 -4.41 27.09 32.40
CA GLY A 186 -4.95 25.89 31.72
C GLY A 186 -6.09 25.20 32.50
N ARG A 187 -7.10 24.72 31.77
CA ARG A 187 -8.36 24.21 32.34
C ARG A 187 -8.75 22.85 31.80
N PHE A 188 -9.61 22.13 32.52
CA PHE A 188 -10.16 20.84 32.10
C PHE A 188 -9.10 19.78 31.78
N ASN A 189 -7.94 19.83 32.45
CA ASN A 189 -6.87 18.88 32.24
C ASN A 189 -6.92 17.73 33.26
N THR A 190 -6.50 16.53 32.85
CA THR A 190 -6.32 15.36 33.70
C THR A 190 -4.86 14.92 33.68
N ALA A 191 -4.18 14.97 34.81
CA ALA A 191 -2.80 14.57 35.00
C ALA A 191 -2.70 13.48 36.09
N LEU A 192 -2.25 12.27 35.72
CA LEU A 192 -2.05 11.15 36.64
C LEU A 192 -0.63 10.59 36.49
N GLY A 193 0.25 10.89 37.44
CA GLY A 193 1.64 10.48 37.43
C GLY A 193 2.59 11.58 37.91
N SER A 194 3.83 11.21 38.22
CA SER A 194 4.85 12.21 38.61
C SER A 194 5.17 13.13 37.43
N ASN A 195 5.12 14.44 37.66
CA ASN A 195 5.31 15.49 36.64
C ASN A 195 4.43 15.36 35.38
N ALA A 196 3.32 14.62 35.43
CA ALA A 196 2.35 14.63 34.34
C ALA A 196 1.84 16.08 34.15
N LEU A 197 1.92 16.60 32.92
CA LEU A 197 1.61 18.00 32.58
C LEU A 197 2.41 19.05 33.39
N GLY A 198 3.61 18.72 33.86
CA GLY A 198 4.37 19.55 34.80
C GLY A 198 4.55 21.01 34.39
N ASN A 199 4.74 21.30 33.09
CA ASN A 199 4.88 22.66 32.55
C ASN A 199 3.72 23.12 31.67
N ASN A 200 2.52 22.53 31.80
CA ASN A 200 1.35 23.05 31.10
C ASN A 200 0.99 24.43 31.63
N VAL A 201 1.19 25.52 30.89
CA VAL A 201 0.89 26.89 31.36
C VAL A 201 -0.57 27.25 31.12
N ALA A 202 -1.00 27.16 29.85
CA ALA A 202 -2.32 27.59 29.38
C ALA A 202 -3.11 26.51 28.61
N GLY A 203 -2.52 25.34 28.35
CA GLY A 203 -3.18 24.28 27.58
C GLY A 203 -4.45 23.78 28.26
N GLU A 204 -5.48 23.51 27.46
CA GLU A 204 -6.79 23.04 27.91
C GLU A 204 -7.13 21.65 27.37
N TYR A 205 -8.00 20.92 28.08
CA TYR A 205 -8.54 19.62 27.67
C TYR A 205 -7.48 18.54 27.39
N ASN A 206 -6.36 18.58 28.11
CA ASN A 206 -5.29 17.60 27.95
C ASN A 206 -5.44 16.45 28.95
N ILE A 207 -5.10 15.23 28.54
CA ILE A 207 -5.06 14.03 29.38
C ILE A 207 -3.62 13.49 29.38
N GLY A 208 -2.91 13.60 30.50
CA GLY A 208 -1.58 13.01 30.69
C GLY A 208 -1.59 11.94 31.78
N ILE A 209 -1.31 10.70 31.42
CA ILE A 209 -1.26 9.55 32.33
C ILE A 209 0.10 8.86 32.18
N GLY A 210 0.91 8.88 33.23
CA GLY A 210 2.27 8.36 33.24
C GLY A 210 3.29 9.38 33.73
N SER A 211 4.48 8.92 34.09
CA SER A 211 5.57 9.82 34.50
C SER A 211 6.00 10.69 33.32
N ASN A 212 6.04 12.01 33.53
CA ASN A 212 6.40 13.03 32.54
C ASN A 212 5.54 13.00 31.25
N ALA A 213 4.34 12.40 31.27
CA ALA A 213 3.41 12.52 30.16
C ALA A 213 3.08 14.01 29.95
N GLN A 214 3.29 14.53 28.73
CA GLN A 214 3.14 15.95 28.40
C GLN A 214 3.93 16.93 29.30
N LEU A 215 5.17 16.60 29.66
CA LEU A 215 5.95 17.45 30.58
C LEU A 215 6.07 18.90 30.11
N ALA A 216 6.36 19.14 28.83
CA ALA A 216 6.48 20.48 28.25
C ALA A 216 5.33 20.75 27.27
N ASN A 217 4.11 20.93 27.81
CA ASN A 217 2.92 21.16 27.00
C ASN A 217 2.65 22.64 26.70
N GLY A 218 2.58 22.98 25.41
CA GLY A 218 2.12 24.30 24.93
C GLY A 218 0.74 24.29 24.27
N GLY A 219 0.18 23.13 23.92
CA GLY A 219 -1.07 23.01 23.16
C GLY A 219 -2.26 22.44 23.94
N SER A 220 -3.38 22.26 23.24
CA SER A 220 -4.66 21.81 23.82
C SER A 220 -5.18 20.54 23.16
N ASN A 221 -6.16 19.88 23.80
CA ASN A 221 -6.86 18.68 23.31
C ASN A 221 -5.94 17.48 23.02
N ASN A 222 -4.86 17.32 23.78
CA ASN A 222 -3.95 16.20 23.59
C ASN A 222 -4.25 15.04 24.57
N ILE A 223 -4.00 13.81 24.15
CA ILE A 223 -4.06 12.60 24.98
C ILE A 223 -2.68 11.97 25.01
N ALA A 224 -2.03 11.91 26.17
CA ALA A 224 -0.76 11.24 26.41
C ALA A 224 -0.91 10.16 27.49
N ILE A 225 -0.75 8.90 27.11
CA ILE A 225 -0.85 7.76 28.03
C ILE A 225 0.42 6.92 27.88
N GLY A 226 1.34 7.02 28.85
CA GLY A 226 2.62 6.34 28.84
C GLY A 226 3.72 7.21 29.45
N VAL A 227 4.82 6.56 29.85
CA VAL A 227 6.00 7.30 30.33
C VAL A 227 6.59 8.09 29.16
N ASN A 228 6.82 9.39 29.37
CA ASN A 228 7.35 10.33 28.38
C ASN A 228 6.52 10.42 27.07
N ALA A 229 5.25 9.99 27.05
CA ALA A 229 4.39 10.25 25.90
C ALA A 229 4.19 11.77 25.74
N LEU A 230 4.35 12.30 24.52
CA LEU A 230 4.28 13.75 24.23
C LEU A 230 5.20 14.62 25.11
N LEU A 231 6.40 14.11 25.47
CA LEU A 231 7.31 14.76 26.42
C LEU A 231 7.58 16.25 26.09
N ALA A 232 7.88 16.56 24.82
CA ALA A 232 8.22 17.90 24.35
C ALA A 232 7.18 18.47 23.36
N ASN A 233 5.90 18.45 23.74
CA ASN A 233 4.80 18.82 22.84
C ASN A 233 4.34 20.29 22.93
N THR A 234 4.49 21.07 21.85
CA THR A 234 3.85 22.42 21.77
C THR A 234 2.65 22.50 20.82
N ALA A 235 2.21 21.37 20.25
CA ALA A 235 1.10 21.24 19.32
C ALA A 235 -0.23 20.80 19.98
N SER A 236 -1.33 20.82 19.24
CA SER A 236 -2.68 20.47 19.68
C SER A 236 -3.26 19.24 18.97
N ASN A 237 -4.33 18.67 19.53
CA ASN A 237 -5.11 17.55 18.96
C ASN A 237 -4.31 16.25 18.72
N ASN A 238 -3.27 15.98 19.50
CA ASN A 238 -2.46 14.78 19.34
C ASN A 238 -2.88 13.65 20.30
N ILE A 239 -2.89 12.42 19.82
CA ILE A 239 -3.08 11.20 20.62
C ILE A 239 -1.76 10.43 20.66
N ALA A 240 -1.21 10.17 21.84
CA ALA A 240 0.00 9.40 22.08
C ALA A 240 -0.23 8.36 23.18
N VAL A 241 -0.20 7.09 22.83
CA VAL A 241 -0.44 5.97 23.75
C VAL A 241 0.71 4.97 23.63
N GLY A 242 1.60 4.95 24.62
CA GLY A 242 2.77 4.09 24.66
C GLY A 242 3.98 4.76 25.29
N LEU A 243 5.01 3.96 25.61
CA LEU A 243 6.30 4.49 26.06
C LEU A 243 6.92 5.35 24.96
N GLN A 244 7.22 6.62 25.25
CA GLN A 244 7.82 7.57 24.30
C GLN A 244 7.07 7.70 22.97
N ALA A 245 5.76 7.51 22.97
CA ALA A 245 4.96 7.84 21.79
C ALA A 245 4.99 9.37 21.59
N LEU A 246 5.36 9.80 20.38
CA LEU A 246 5.35 11.21 19.96
C LEU A 246 6.17 12.15 20.87
N ASP A 247 7.32 11.70 21.39
CA ASP A 247 8.04 12.40 22.47
C ASP A 247 8.77 13.69 22.05
N ALA A 248 9.02 13.92 20.75
CA ALA A 248 9.71 15.10 20.22
C ALA A 248 8.83 16.14 19.48
N ASN A 249 7.49 16.03 19.55
CA ASN A 249 6.56 16.80 18.71
C ASN A 249 6.46 18.30 18.99
N THR A 250 7.22 19.15 18.31
CA THR A 250 7.17 20.59 18.57
C THR A 250 5.94 21.27 17.95
N ASN A 251 5.62 21.10 16.67
CA ASN A 251 4.52 21.85 16.02
C ASN A 251 3.60 21.02 15.10
N GLY A 252 3.62 19.68 15.18
CA GLY A 252 2.74 18.82 14.41
C GLY A 252 1.38 18.63 15.09
N ASP A 253 0.31 19.18 14.53
CA ASP A 253 -1.06 18.98 15.00
C ASP A 253 -1.69 17.69 14.42
N ASP A 254 -2.75 17.21 15.06
CA ASP A 254 -3.63 16.15 14.55
C ASP A 254 -2.94 14.79 14.29
N ASN A 255 -1.94 14.42 15.10
CA ASN A 255 -1.27 13.12 14.99
C ASN A 255 -1.87 12.06 15.94
N VAL A 256 -1.88 10.80 15.50
CA VAL A 256 -2.23 9.61 16.30
C VAL A 256 -1.03 8.68 16.37
N ALA A 257 -0.47 8.45 17.55
CA ALA A 257 0.66 7.58 17.82
C ALA A 257 0.29 6.55 18.90
N ILE A 258 0.15 5.27 18.52
CA ILE A 258 -0.23 4.18 19.44
C ILE A 258 0.81 3.07 19.33
N GLY A 259 1.63 2.90 20.37
CA GLY A 259 2.73 1.94 20.41
C GLY A 259 3.99 2.54 21.03
N SER A 260 4.93 1.69 21.42
CA SER A 260 6.22 2.17 21.92
C SER A 260 6.99 2.88 20.80
N GLN A 261 7.47 4.10 21.07
CA GLN A 261 8.23 4.95 20.13
C GLN A 261 7.50 5.23 18.80
N ALA A 262 6.17 5.04 18.73
CA ALA A 262 5.39 5.46 17.57
C ALA A 262 5.55 6.98 17.38
N LEU A 263 5.92 7.42 16.17
CA LEU A 263 6.17 8.83 15.83
C LEU A 263 7.24 9.56 16.69
N GLY A 264 8.17 8.85 17.33
CA GLY A 264 9.07 9.42 18.35
C GLY A 264 9.86 10.67 17.92
N ALA A 265 10.38 10.73 16.69
CA ALA A 265 11.18 11.87 16.21
C ALA A 265 10.39 12.90 15.37
N ASN A 266 9.07 13.02 15.56
CA ASN A 266 8.28 14.02 14.83
C ASN A 266 8.65 15.44 15.26
N VAL A 267 9.24 16.27 14.38
CA VAL A 267 9.61 17.67 14.68
C VAL A 267 8.63 18.67 14.05
N GLY A 268 7.58 18.18 13.37
CA GLY A 268 6.53 19.05 12.84
C GLY A 268 5.55 18.48 11.83
N GLY A 269 5.61 17.17 11.56
CA GLY A 269 4.64 16.54 10.68
C GLY A 269 3.24 16.53 11.31
N GLY A 270 2.22 17.00 10.59
CA GLY A 270 0.82 16.92 10.99
C GLY A 270 0.04 15.81 10.28
N ASP A 271 -1.15 15.51 10.79
CA ASP A 271 -2.10 14.55 10.20
C ASP A 271 -1.54 13.11 10.03
N ASN A 272 -0.61 12.67 10.88
CA ASN A 272 -0.03 11.32 10.76
C ASN A 272 -0.73 10.32 11.68
N VAL A 273 -0.93 9.10 11.20
CA VAL A 273 -1.41 7.95 11.99
C VAL A 273 -0.31 6.90 12.08
N ALA A 274 0.20 6.61 13.27
CA ALA A 274 1.17 5.56 13.56
C ALA A 274 0.64 4.61 14.63
N VAL A 275 0.42 3.35 14.26
CA VAL A 275 -0.08 2.31 15.16
C VAL A 275 0.84 1.09 15.08
N GLY A 276 1.62 0.85 16.13
CA GLY A 276 2.61 -0.21 16.22
C GLY A 276 3.93 0.27 16.81
N THR A 277 4.72 -0.65 17.35
CA THR A 277 6.06 -0.33 17.86
C THR A 277 6.95 0.19 16.72
N ASN A 278 7.60 1.33 16.95
CA ASN A 278 8.47 2.04 16.01
C ASN A 278 7.81 2.40 14.65
N ALA A 279 6.48 2.46 14.58
CA ALA A 279 5.79 2.96 13.41
C ALA A 279 6.12 4.46 13.23
N LEU A 280 6.56 4.86 12.03
CA LEU A 280 6.91 6.25 11.66
C LEU A 280 7.98 6.93 12.57
N VAL A 281 8.85 6.17 13.23
CA VAL A 281 9.71 6.70 14.31
C VAL A 281 10.63 7.85 13.88
N SER A 282 11.09 7.91 12.62
CA SER A 282 12.02 8.94 12.11
C SER A 282 11.36 10.03 11.26
N ASN A 283 10.04 10.23 11.35
CA ASN A 283 9.35 11.24 10.56
C ASN A 283 9.68 12.67 11.01
N THR A 284 10.69 13.32 10.43
CA THR A 284 11.10 14.66 10.89
C THR A 284 10.18 15.81 10.45
N GLY A 285 9.28 15.60 9.48
CA GLY A 285 8.36 16.63 9.00
C GLY A 285 7.34 16.21 7.93
N GLY A 286 7.20 14.91 7.64
CA GLY A 286 6.22 14.42 6.67
C GLY A 286 4.79 14.51 7.22
N ASN A 287 3.84 14.87 6.37
CA ASN A 287 2.42 14.99 6.72
C ASN A 287 1.58 13.87 6.13
N GLN A 288 0.41 13.60 6.70
CA GLN A 288 -0.62 12.73 6.11
C GLN A 288 -0.16 11.28 5.88
N ASN A 289 0.75 10.78 6.72
CA ASN A 289 1.23 9.40 6.62
C ASN A 289 0.38 8.45 7.47
N ILE A 290 0.13 7.23 6.98
CA ILE A 290 -0.56 6.16 7.71
C ILE A 290 0.40 4.97 7.85
N ALA A 291 0.93 4.74 9.04
CA ALA A 291 1.78 3.61 9.39
C ALA A 291 1.07 2.68 10.37
N ILE A 292 0.73 1.46 9.96
CA ILE A 292 0.07 0.47 10.83
C ILE A 292 0.85 -0.84 10.77
N GLY A 293 1.54 -1.19 11.86
CA GLY A 293 2.37 -2.39 11.98
C GLY A 293 3.73 -2.11 12.60
N PHE A 294 4.42 -3.17 13.02
CA PHE A 294 5.79 -3.07 13.53
C PHE A 294 6.72 -2.51 12.45
N ASN A 295 7.46 -1.44 12.78
CA ASN A 295 8.40 -0.74 11.88
C ASN A 295 7.78 -0.27 10.54
N ALA A 296 6.45 -0.13 10.43
CA ALA A 296 5.84 0.44 9.24
C ALA A 296 6.35 1.88 9.06
N LEU A 297 6.84 2.22 7.85
CA LEU A 297 7.36 3.56 7.51
C LEU A 297 8.43 4.09 8.49
N ASN A 298 9.23 3.20 9.09
CA ASN A 298 10.18 3.54 10.15
C ASN A 298 11.10 4.75 9.82
N ALA A 299 11.71 4.75 8.63
CA ALA A 299 12.62 5.81 8.17
C ALA A 299 11.93 6.87 7.28
N ASN A 300 10.60 6.96 7.29
CA ASN A 300 9.86 7.85 6.40
C ASN A 300 10.14 9.32 6.68
N THR A 301 10.54 10.09 5.65
CA THR A 301 10.64 11.56 5.72
C THR A 301 9.73 12.28 4.71
N GLY A 302 8.98 11.54 3.89
CA GLY A 302 8.03 12.08 2.91
C GLY A 302 6.60 12.21 3.44
N SER A 303 5.70 12.70 2.60
CA SER A 303 4.28 12.93 2.95
C SER A 303 3.33 11.99 2.18
N ALA A 304 2.11 11.84 2.66
CA ALA A 304 1.02 11.10 2.01
C ALA A 304 1.36 9.61 1.74
N ASN A 305 2.18 8.98 2.59
CA ASN A 305 2.52 7.57 2.45
C ASN A 305 1.61 6.68 3.31
N ILE A 306 1.16 5.56 2.76
CA ILE A 306 0.43 4.50 3.47
C ILE A 306 1.36 3.29 3.58
N GLY A 307 1.64 2.84 4.80
CA GLY A 307 2.41 1.64 5.13
C GLY A 307 1.62 0.78 6.11
N ILE A 308 1.06 -0.34 5.66
CA ILE A 308 0.26 -1.24 6.50
C ILE A 308 0.87 -2.65 6.44
N GLY A 309 1.41 -3.13 7.55
CA GLY A 309 2.07 -4.43 7.66
C GLY A 309 3.45 -4.34 8.31
N TRP A 310 4.02 -5.50 8.61
CA TRP A 310 5.37 -5.60 9.19
C TRP A 310 6.42 -5.08 8.21
N ASN A 311 7.21 -4.09 8.62
CA ASN A 311 8.22 -3.42 7.79
C ASN A 311 7.68 -2.87 6.45
N ALA A 312 6.39 -2.56 6.35
CA ALA A 312 5.83 -1.96 5.13
C ALA A 312 6.45 -0.58 4.90
N ASN A 313 7.10 -0.39 3.74
CA ASN A 313 7.81 0.82 3.34
C ASN A 313 8.85 1.34 4.37
N ALA A 314 9.56 0.43 5.04
CA ALA A 314 10.39 0.78 6.21
C ALA A 314 11.55 1.75 5.92
N ALA A 315 12.09 1.79 4.70
CA ALA A 315 13.28 2.58 4.35
C ALA A 315 13.01 3.83 3.48
N SER A 316 11.80 4.39 3.48
CA SER A 316 11.43 5.53 2.61
C SER A 316 12.08 6.86 2.94
N THR A 317 13.26 7.14 2.39
CA THR A 317 13.91 8.46 2.54
C THR A 317 13.45 9.45 1.46
N GLY A 318 12.35 10.17 1.70
CA GLY A 318 11.90 11.29 0.87
C GLY A 318 10.86 10.98 -0.22
N GLY A 319 10.56 9.71 -0.48
CA GLY A 319 9.43 9.33 -1.34
C GLY A 319 8.09 9.75 -0.73
N SER A 320 7.21 10.36 -1.51
CA SER A 320 5.85 10.75 -1.10
C SER A 320 4.78 10.02 -1.92
N SER A 321 3.54 10.01 -1.45
CA SER A 321 2.38 9.47 -2.18
C SER A 321 2.48 7.98 -2.55
N SER A 322 3.08 7.16 -1.67
CA SER A 322 3.25 5.73 -1.88
C SER A 322 2.32 4.88 -1.02
N ILE A 323 1.86 3.74 -1.54
CA ILE A 323 0.97 2.79 -0.85
C ILE A 323 1.67 1.43 -0.74
N ALA A 324 2.11 1.07 0.46
CA ALA A 324 2.67 -0.24 0.79
C ALA A 324 1.74 -0.99 1.74
N ILE A 325 1.19 -2.12 1.30
CA ILE A 325 0.29 -2.95 2.12
C ILE A 325 0.74 -4.41 2.04
N GLY A 326 1.18 -4.97 3.17
CA GLY A 326 1.66 -6.35 3.27
C GLY A 326 3.00 -6.47 4.00
N TYR A 327 3.38 -7.70 4.33
CA TYR A 327 4.68 -7.99 4.93
C TYR A 327 5.81 -7.59 3.98
N GLU A 328 6.69 -6.69 4.43
CA GLU A 328 7.83 -6.17 3.66
C GLU A 328 7.47 -5.63 2.26
N ALA A 329 6.21 -5.21 2.05
CA ALA A 329 5.85 -4.48 0.84
C ALA A 329 6.67 -3.20 0.78
N MET A 330 7.36 -2.95 -0.33
CA MET A 330 8.19 -1.75 -0.55
C MET A 330 9.29 -1.54 0.50
N LEU A 331 9.82 -2.61 1.12
CA LEU A 331 10.80 -2.55 2.22
C LEU A 331 11.93 -1.51 2.04
N SER A 332 12.53 -1.45 0.85
CA SER A 332 13.66 -0.57 0.52
C SER A 332 13.28 0.58 -0.42
N ASN A 333 12.00 0.98 -0.45
CA ASN A 333 11.52 1.99 -1.40
C ASN A 333 12.01 3.40 -1.06
N ALA A 334 12.86 4.03 -1.89
CA ALA A 334 13.28 5.43 -1.69
C ALA A 334 12.66 6.43 -2.68
N ALA A 335 11.69 6.00 -3.50
CA ALA A 335 11.00 6.84 -4.49
C ALA A 335 9.51 7.06 -4.17
N GLY A 336 8.92 8.13 -4.71
CA GLY A 336 7.50 8.43 -4.56
C GLY A 336 6.58 7.77 -5.59
N ASN A 337 5.27 7.93 -5.40
CA ASN A 337 4.20 7.50 -6.31
C ASN A 337 4.17 6.00 -6.65
N ASN A 338 4.51 5.14 -5.68
CA ASN A 338 4.55 3.69 -5.90
C ASN A 338 3.43 3.00 -5.14
N ILE A 339 2.79 1.99 -5.76
CA ILE A 339 1.83 1.10 -5.12
C ILE A 339 2.45 -0.29 -5.04
N GLY A 340 2.60 -0.83 -3.83
CA GLY A 340 3.06 -2.18 -3.55
C GLY A 340 2.10 -2.88 -2.59
N ILE A 341 1.28 -3.79 -3.10
CA ILE A 341 0.28 -4.51 -2.30
C ILE A 341 0.54 -6.02 -2.40
N GLY A 342 0.80 -6.67 -1.27
CA GLY A 342 1.09 -8.09 -1.17
C GLY A 342 2.41 -8.38 -0.45
N TYR A 343 2.65 -9.65 -0.15
CA TYR A 343 3.89 -10.10 0.48
C TYR A 343 5.09 -9.76 -0.40
N GLN A 344 5.99 -8.91 0.10
CA GLN A 344 7.21 -8.49 -0.60
C GLN A 344 6.96 -7.91 -2.01
N ALA A 345 5.80 -7.32 -2.25
CA ALA A 345 5.52 -6.56 -3.47
C ALA A 345 6.47 -5.35 -3.56
N LEU A 346 7.16 -5.17 -4.68
CA LEU A 346 8.11 -4.06 -4.91
C LEU A 346 9.20 -3.92 -3.81
N ARG A 347 9.59 -5.03 -3.18
CA ARG A 347 10.42 -5.05 -1.96
C ARG A 347 11.71 -4.22 -2.04
N ALA A 348 12.44 -4.27 -3.16
CA ALA A 348 13.81 -3.76 -3.25
C ALA A 348 13.96 -2.36 -3.91
N ASN A 349 12.87 -1.63 -4.16
CA ASN A 349 12.86 -0.46 -5.04
C ASN A 349 13.71 0.75 -4.59
N SER A 350 14.99 0.79 -4.90
CA SER A 350 15.86 1.86 -4.40
C SER A 350 15.54 3.28 -4.89
N SER A 351 14.91 3.46 -6.07
CA SER A 351 14.79 4.82 -6.65
C SER A 351 13.79 4.97 -7.81
N SER A 352 12.95 3.98 -8.12
CA SER A 352 12.07 4.02 -9.30
C SER A 352 10.64 4.45 -8.97
N PRO A 353 10.15 5.65 -9.35
CA PRO A 353 8.78 6.09 -9.10
C PRO A 353 7.73 5.53 -10.09
N ASN A 354 6.46 5.74 -9.76
CA ASN A 354 5.28 5.50 -10.61
C ASN A 354 5.02 4.03 -10.98
N ASN A 355 5.33 3.09 -10.10
CA ASN A 355 5.07 1.67 -10.30
C ASN A 355 3.78 1.21 -9.58
N THR A 356 2.98 0.38 -10.24
CA THR A 356 1.80 -0.28 -9.64
C THR A 356 2.03 -1.77 -9.55
N VAL A 357 2.21 -2.28 -8.34
CA VAL A 357 2.61 -3.66 -8.07
C VAL A 357 1.66 -4.31 -7.08
N ILE A 358 0.99 -5.38 -7.51
CA ILE A 358 0.01 -6.10 -6.69
C ILE A 358 0.23 -7.60 -6.82
N GLY A 359 0.62 -8.27 -5.74
CA GLY A 359 0.80 -9.72 -5.71
C GLY A 359 1.98 -10.19 -4.87
N TYR A 360 2.01 -11.48 -4.62
CA TYR A 360 3.11 -12.13 -3.89
C TYR A 360 4.40 -12.04 -4.70
N GLN A 361 5.42 -11.39 -4.12
CA GLN A 361 6.76 -11.18 -4.70
C GLN A 361 6.75 -10.61 -6.14
N ALA A 362 5.69 -9.89 -6.51
CA ALA A 362 5.63 -9.15 -7.76
C ALA A 362 6.68 -8.02 -7.74
N LEU A 363 7.44 -7.89 -8.84
CA LEU A 363 8.54 -6.92 -9.00
C LEU A 363 9.48 -6.83 -7.77
N SER A 364 9.72 -7.95 -7.08
CA SER A 364 10.39 -7.96 -5.76
C SER A 364 11.89 -7.70 -5.80
N GLN A 365 12.55 -7.91 -6.94
CA GLN A 365 14.02 -7.77 -7.08
C GLN A 365 14.46 -6.50 -7.82
N LEU A 366 13.60 -5.49 -7.88
CA LEU A 366 13.91 -4.22 -8.55
C LEU A 366 14.99 -3.43 -7.79
N ASN A 367 16.26 -3.54 -8.17
CA ASN A 367 17.41 -2.91 -7.51
C ASN A 367 18.00 -1.72 -8.30
N ASN A 368 17.35 -1.27 -9.37
CA ASN A 368 17.89 -0.30 -10.33
C ASN A 368 17.08 1.02 -10.33
N SER A 369 17.75 2.13 -10.68
CA SER A 369 17.29 3.52 -10.53
C SER A 369 16.43 4.07 -11.67
N ALA A 370 15.97 3.25 -12.60
CA ALA A 370 15.28 3.74 -13.80
C ALA A 370 14.08 2.89 -14.24
N ALA A 371 13.51 2.07 -13.36
CA ALA A 371 12.44 1.16 -13.70
C ALA A 371 11.04 1.73 -13.38
N ASN A 372 10.64 2.76 -14.14
CA ASN A 372 9.44 3.57 -13.83
C ASN A 372 8.22 3.18 -14.67
N LEU A 373 7.02 3.56 -14.22
CA LEU A 373 5.77 3.40 -14.97
C LEU A 373 5.40 1.94 -15.28
N ASN A 374 5.82 0.98 -14.46
CA ASN A 374 5.48 -0.43 -14.65
C ASN A 374 4.22 -0.82 -13.88
N VAL A 375 3.39 -1.68 -14.48
CA VAL A 375 2.27 -2.36 -13.84
C VAL A 375 2.60 -3.84 -13.76
N ALA A 376 2.68 -4.40 -12.55
CA ALA A 376 2.95 -5.81 -12.29
C ALA A 376 1.89 -6.39 -11.34
N ILE A 377 0.95 -7.15 -11.88
CA ILE A 377 -0.17 -7.70 -11.11
C ILE A 377 -0.19 -9.22 -11.22
N GLY A 378 0.05 -9.91 -10.12
CA GLY A 378 -0.01 -11.38 -10.04
C GLY A 378 1.16 -11.99 -9.26
N TYR A 379 1.04 -13.29 -8.96
CA TYR A 379 2.10 -14.07 -8.32
C TYR A 379 3.36 -14.07 -9.18
N PHE A 380 4.49 -13.56 -8.65
CA PHE A 380 5.76 -13.44 -9.39
C PHE A 380 5.71 -12.66 -10.71
N SER A 381 4.71 -11.80 -10.93
CA SER A 381 4.70 -10.89 -12.07
C SER A 381 5.96 -10.01 -12.03
N MET A 382 6.76 -10.02 -13.11
CA MET A 382 8.01 -9.26 -13.23
C MET A 382 9.04 -9.49 -12.10
N GLN A 383 9.04 -10.65 -11.43
CA GLN A 383 9.85 -10.88 -10.23
C GLN A 383 11.34 -10.53 -10.39
N ASN A 384 11.96 -10.96 -11.50
CA ASN A 384 13.40 -10.86 -11.76
C ASN A 384 13.77 -9.64 -12.61
N GLY A 385 12.89 -8.65 -12.70
CA GLY A 385 13.14 -7.42 -13.44
C GLY A 385 14.31 -6.62 -12.88
N ASN A 386 15.52 -6.84 -13.41
CA ASN A 386 16.78 -6.31 -12.88
C ASN A 386 17.43 -5.26 -13.81
N SER A 387 16.63 -4.65 -14.70
CA SER A 387 17.11 -3.65 -15.67
C SER A 387 16.21 -2.41 -15.65
N ALA A 388 16.63 -1.33 -16.32
CA ALA A 388 15.89 -0.06 -16.44
C ALA A 388 14.60 -0.20 -17.27
N MET A 389 13.69 -1.07 -16.80
CA MET A 389 12.45 -1.45 -17.46
C MET A 389 11.40 -0.35 -17.29
N VAL A 390 10.87 0.17 -18.39
CA VAL A 390 9.96 1.31 -18.36
C VAL A 390 8.68 1.02 -19.12
N GLN A 391 7.55 1.48 -18.56
CA GLN A 391 6.23 1.46 -19.23
C GLN A 391 5.75 0.05 -19.63
N ASN A 392 6.06 -0.96 -18.82
CA ASN A 392 5.55 -2.32 -19.03
C ASN A 392 4.22 -2.54 -18.31
N THR A 393 3.32 -3.33 -18.90
CA THR A 393 2.08 -3.77 -18.26
C THR A 393 2.02 -5.29 -18.26
N PHE A 394 2.18 -5.90 -17.09
CA PHE A 394 2.11 -7.34 -16.89
C PHE A 394 1.01 -7.72 -15.89
N LEU A 395 0.09 -8.58 -16.32
CA LEU A 395 -1.04 -9.07 -15.54
C LEU A 395 -1.15 -10.59 -15.67
N GLY A 396 -0.95 -11.32 -14.58
CA GLY A 396 -0.99 -12.78 -14.55
C GLY A 396 0.07 -13.38 -13.63
N ALA A 397 -0.09 -14.65 -13.29
CA ALA A 397 0.98 -15.36 -12.58
C ALA A 397 2.18 -15.53 -13.52
N GLU A 398 3.36 -15.14 -13.04
CA GLU A 398 4.64 -15.21 -13.75
C GLU A 398 4.71 -14.44 -15.07
N SER A 399 3.76 -13.54 -15.34
CA SER A 399 3.81 -12.68 -16.52
C SER A 399 5.03 -11.75 -16.43
N GLY A 400 5.78 -11.65 -17.52
CA GLY A 400 6.99 -10.83 -17.58
C GLY A 400 8.06 -11.20 -16.56
N ARG A 401 8.05 -12.41 -15.98
CA ARG A 401 8.91 -12.82 -14.85
C ARG A 401 10.38 -12.43 -15.02
N ASN A 402 10.92 -12.61 -16.23
CA ASN A 402 12.30 -12.28 -16.62
C ASN A 402 12.39 -11.10 -17.62
N ASN A 403 11.32 -10.30 -17.77
CA ASN A 403 11.33 -9.16 -18.69
C ASN A 403 12.43 -8.17 -18.26
N THR A 404 13.17 -7.63 -19.22
CA THR A 404 14.17 -6.56 -18.99
C THR A 404 13.96 -5.35 -19.92
N GLY A 405 13.06 -5.48 -20.88
CA GLY A 405 12.75 -4.49 -21.91
C GLY A 405 11.62 -3.54 -21.52
N ASN A 406 11.22 -2.72 -22.49
CA ASN A 406 10.37 -1.56 -22.30
C ASN A 406 9.11 -1.63 -23.16
N PHE A 407 8.05 -0.95 -22.73
CA PHE A 407 6.79 -0.83 -23.48
C PHE A 407 6.12 -2.17 -23.83
N ASN A 408 6.38 -3.22 -23.06
CA ASN A 408 5.77 -4.52 -23.28
C ASN A 408 4.45 -4.65 -22.54
N THR A 409 3.46 -5.29 -23.17
CA THR A 409 2.18 -5.65 -22.56
C THR A 409 2.06 -7.17 -22.53
N GLY A 410 2.00 -7.78 -21.35
CA GLY A 410 1.81 -9.20 -21.16
C GLY A 410 0.63 -9.52 -20.25
N ILE A 411 -0.45 -10.08 -20.81
CA ILE A 411 -1.66 -10.44 -20.07
C ILE A 411 -1.90 -11.95 -20.18
N GLY A 412 -1.87 -12.65 -19.05
CA GLY A 412 -2.04 -14.10 -18.96
C GLY A 412 -0.92 -14.78 -18.20
N LYS A 413 -1.17 -16.01 -17.73
CA LYS A 413 -0.16 -16.79 -17.00
C LYS A 413 1.05 -17.04 -17.89
N GLY A 414 2.22 -16.62 -17.43
CA GLY A 414 3.50 -16.83 -18.10
C GLY A 414 3.65 -16.11 -19.44
N ALA A 415 2.83 -15.11 -19.75
CA ALA A 415 3.05 -14.27 -20.93
C ALA A 415 4.42 -13.58 -20.82
N MET A 416 5.30 -13.77 -21.81
CA MET A 416 6.70 -13.28 -21.81
C MET A 416 7.50 -13.61 -20.54
N SER A 417 7.37 -14.81 -19.99
CA SER A 417 7.96 -15.17 -18.70
C SER A 417 9.39 -15.71 -18.77
N ARG A 418 9.75 -16.41 -19.86
CA ARG A 418 10.96 -17.24 -19.91
C ARG A 418 12.14 -16.52 -20.56
N GLY A 419 11.91 -15.85 -21.68
CA GLY A 419 12.94 -15.05 -22.33
C GLY A 419 13.42 -13.91 -21.42
N THR A 420 14.67 -13.47 -21.58
CA THR A 420 15.23 -12.32 -20.86
C THR A 420 14.63 -10.98 -21.35
N SER A 421 13.41 -11.01 -21.92
CA SER A 421 12.81 -10.09 -22.88
C SER A 421 13.37 -8.67 -22.82
N ALA A 422 14.49 -8.42 -23.50
CA ALA A 422 14.99 -7.07 -23.80
C ALA A 422 14.19 -6.44 -24.95
N GLY A 423 13.25 -7.20 -25.52
CA GLY A 423 12.34 -6.76 -26.57
C GLY A 423 11.54 -5.53 -26.16
N ILE A 424 11.18 -4.73 -27.16
CA ILE A 424 10.50 -3.45 -27.00
C ILE A 424 9.17 -3.49 -27.76
N ASN A 425 8.12 -2.90 -27.20
CA ASN A 425 6.80 -2.77 -27.86
C ASN A 425 6.15 -4.11 -28.23
N ASN A 426 6.34 -5.15 -27.42
CA ASN A 426 5.67 -6.44 -27.66
C ASN A 426 4.32 -6.51 -26.92
N THR A 427 3.32 -7.09 -27.56
CA THR A 427 2.00 -7.37 -27.00
C THR A 427 1.78 -8.88 -26.94
N ALA A 428 1.64 -9.44 -25.75
CA ALA A 428 1.39 -10.84 -25.48
C ALA A 428 0.09 -10.98 -24.67
N VAL A 429 -0.97 -11.52 -25.27
CA VAL A 429 -2.27 -11.71 -24.60
C VAL A 429 -2.68 -13.17 -24.70
N GLY A 430 -2.58 -13.90 -23.59
CA GLY A 430 -2.89 -15.32 -23.49
C GLY A 430 -1.89 -16.05 -22.58
N GLN A 431 -2.26 -17.24 -22.13
CA GLN A 431 -1.32 -18.12 -21.44
C GLN A 431 -0.11 -18.40 -22.34
N LEU A 432 1.10 -18.17 -21.83
CA LEU A 432 2.38 -18.44 -22.51
C LEU A 432 2.51 -17.77 -23.90
N ALA A 433 1.76 -16.70 -24.17
CA ALA A 433 1.96 -15.91 -25.38
C ALA A 433 3.36 -15.27 -25.33
N LEU A 434 4.13 -15.39 -26.43
CA LEU A 434 5.50 -14.90 -26.53
C LEU A 434 6.43 -15.31 -25.36
N GLU A 435 6.23 -16.50 -24.79
CA GLU A 435 6.95 -17.01 -23.60
C GLU A 435 8.48 -16.90 -23.72
N ASP A 436 9.04 -17.26 -24.87
CA ASP A 436 10.50 -17.32 -25.11
C ASP A 436 11.13 -16.02 -25.60
N MET A 437 10.36 -14.95 -25.74
CA MET A 437 10.82 -13.69 -26.34
C MET A 437 12.04 -13.13 -25.62
N ALA A 438 13.20 -13.11 -26.27
CA ALA A 438 14.46 -12.64 -25.68
C ALA A 438 14.86 -11.24 -26.19
N ALA A 439 14.75 -10.97 -27.51
CA ALA A 439 15.25 -9.72 -28.11
C ALA A 439 14.36 -9.09 -29.19
N GLY A 440 13.29 -9.75 -29.62
CA GLY A 440 12.39 -9.26 -30.67
C GLY A 440 11.58 -8.02 -30.31
N GLN A 441 11.24 -7.19 -31.30
CA GLN A 441 10.50 -5.95 -31.10
C GLN A 441 9.19 -5.91 -31.89
N GLN A 442 8.20 -5.14 -31.40
CA GLN A 442 6.97 -4.86 -32.14
C GLN A 442 6.16 -6.11 -32.52
N ASN A 443 6.25 -7.19 -31.74
CA ASN A 443 5.48 -8.41 -31.99
C ASN A 443 4.14 -8.39 -31.27
N THR A 444 3.10 -8.90 -31.91
CA THR A 444 1.74 -9.03 -31.35
C THR A 444 1.32 -10.49 -31.35
N GLY A 445 1.38 -11.15 -30.19
CA GLY A 445 0.88 -12.50 -29.94
C GLY A 445 -0.40 -12.50 -29.14
N ILE A 446 -1.52 -12.89 -29.75
CA ILE A 446 -2.84 -12.96 -29.10
C ILE A 446 -3.39 -14.39 -29.21
N GLY A 447 -3.62 -15.04 -28.07
CA GLY A 447 -4.06 -16.42 -27.97
C GLY A 447 -3.15 -17.24 -27.05
N SER A 448 -3.66 -18.38 -26.56
CA SER A 448 -2.84 -19.29 -25.77
C SER A 448 -1.73 -19.90 -26.63
N GLU A 449 -0.49 -19.80 -26.13
CA GLU A 449 0.74 -20.22 -26.79
C GLU A 449 0.94 -19.58 -28.18
N ALA A 450 0.42 -18.35 -28.40
CA ALA A 450 0.69 -17.61 -29.61
C ALA A 450 2.19 -17.24 -29.69
N MET A 451 2.88 -17.70 -30.73
CA MET A 451 4.31 -17.47 -30.97
C MET A 451 5.20 -17.80 -29.75
N TYR A 452 4.83 -18.80 -28.95
CA TYR A 452 5.49 -19.07 -27.65
C TYR A 452 6.98 -19.41 -27.75
N ARG A 453 7.46 -19.89 -28.91
CA ARG A 453 8.89 -20.18 -29.19
C ARG A 453 9.65 -19.03 -29.85
N LEU A 454 9.01 -17.90 -30.16
CA LEU A 454 9.67 -16.78 -30.83
C LEU A 454 10.70 -16.18 -29.88
N ASN A 455 11.98 -16.39 -30.19
CA ASN A 455 13.10 -15.95 -29.37
C ASN A 455 13.65 -14.60 -29.84
N ALA A 456 13.88 -14.46 -31.14
CA ALA A 456 14.44 -13.26 -31.76
C ALA A 456 13.82 -13.03 -33.15
N GLY A 457 12.96 -12.03 -33.27
CA GLY A 457 12.30 -11.64 -34.52
C GLY A 457 11.37 -10.48 -34.26
N SER A 458 11.15 -9.61 -35.25
CA SER A 458 10.47 -8.32 -35.06
C SER A 458 9.32 -8.11 -36.04
N GLY A 459 8.32 -7.36 -35.61
CA GLY A 459 7.18 -6.99 -36.45
C GLY A 459 6.24 -8.16 -36.78
N ASN A 460 6.24 -9.24 -36.00
CA ASN A 460 5.37 -10.38 -36.25
C ASN A 460 3.99 -10.21 -35.59
N THR A 461 2.94 -10.59 -36.30
CA THR A 461 1.56 -10.65 -35.79
C THR A 461 1.08 -12.10 -35.80
N GLY A 462 0.76 -12.64 -34.63
CA GLY A 462 0.23 -13.99 -34.44
C GLY A 462 -1.07 -13.95 -33.64
N VAL A 463 -2.20 -14.31 -34.25
CA VAL A 463 -3.51 -14.35 -33.58
C VAL A 463 -4.13 -15.75 -33.67
N GLY A 464 -4.26 -16.44 -32.54
CA GLY A 464 -4.86 -17.78 -32.44
C GLY A 464 -4.17 -18.70 -31.43
N TYR A 465 -4.71 -19.90 -31.25
CA TYR A 465 -4.07 -20.94 -30.42
C TYR A 465 -2.89 -21.58 -31.14
N ARG A 466 -1.71 -21.59 -30.50
CA ARG A 466 -0.47 -22.18 -31.06
C ARG A 466 -0.11 -21.68 -32.46
N VAL A 467 -0.49 -20.46 -32.79
CA VAL A 467 -0.11 -19.79 -34.04
C VAL A 467 1.40 -19.57 -34.05
N ALA A 468 2.06 -19.86 -35.17
CA ALA A 468 3.51 -19.79 -35.32
C ALA A 468 4.30 -20.54 -34.21
N GLY A 469 3.77 -21.68 -33.76
CA GLY A 469 4.37 -22.46 -32.66
C GLY A 469 5.78 -23.01 -32.92
N GLY A 470 6.26 -23.00 -34.16
CA GLY A 470 7.63 -23.38 -34.54
C GLY A 470 8.57 -22.20 -34.77
N LEU A 471 8.06 -20.97 -34.83
CA LEU A 471 8.82 -19.79 -35.24
C LEU A 471 9.81 -19.42 -34.14
N SER A 472 11.10 -19.65 -34.37
CA SER A 472 12.18 -19.27 -33.45
C SER A 472 12.72 -17.88 -33.76
N SER A 473 12.74 -17.52 -35.04
CA SER A 473 13.14 -16.21 -35.55
C SER A 473 12.40 -15.86 -36.83
N GLY A 474 12.62 -14.67 -37.36
CA GLY A 474 11.99 -14.19 -38.59
C GLY A 474 11.16 -12.95 -38.34
N ASP A 475 11.12 -12.08 -39.35
CA ASP A 475 10.59 -10.73 -39.25
C ASP A 475 9.36 -10.53 -40.13
N ASN A 476 8.48 -9.62 -39.70
CA ASN A 476 7.35 -9.11 -40.49
C ASN A 476 6.31 -10.18 -40.92
N ASN A 477 6.16 -11.26 -40.17
CA ASN A 477 5.19 -12.30 -40.49
C ASN A 477 3.79 -11.98 -39.96
N THR A 478 2.74 -12.38 -40.69
CA THR A 478 1.33 -12.26 -40.27
C THR A 478 0.63 -13.62 -40.29
N TYR A 479 0.31 -14.14 -39.11
CA TYR A 479 -0.28 -15.46 -38.92
C TYR A 479 -1.57 -15.37 -38.13
N ILE A 480 -2.66 -15.92 -38.65
CA ILE A 480 -4.00 -15.81 -38.03
C ILE A 480 -4.73 -17.16 -38.15
N GLY A 481 -5.12 -17.75 -37.02
CA GLY A 481 -5.90 -18.98 -36.94
C GLY A 481 -5.37 -20.00 -35.94
N TYR A 482 -6.15 -21.07 -35.70
CA TYR A 482 -5.70 -22.20 -34.88
C TYR A 482 -4.56 -22.95 -35.60
N GLN A 483 -3.39 -22.99 -34.97
CA GLN A 483 -2.17 -23.62 -35.51
C GLN A 483 -1.75 -23.13 -36.91
N ALA A 484 -2.10 -21.89 -37.28
CA ALA A 484 -1.59 -21.29 -38.50
C ALA A 484 -0.05 -21.12 -38.41
N ALA A 485 0.65 -21.41 -39.51
CA ALA A 485 2.11 -21.38 -39.62
C ALA A 485 2.88 -22.12 -38.52
N SER A 486 2.31 -23.18 -37.94
CA SER A 486 3.01 -23.98 -36.93
C SER A 486 4.31 -24.63 -37.43
N ASN A 487 4.45 -24.76 -38.76
CA ASN A 487 5.65 -25.25 -39.43
C ASN A 487 6.70 -24.17 -39.70
N ALA A 488 6.37 -22.88 -39.61
CA ALA A 488 7.34 -21.81 -39.84
C ALA A 488 8.44 -21.82 -38.78
N THR A 489 9.68 -21.57 -39.17
CA THR A 489 10.86 -21.60 -38.28
C THR A 489 11.62 -20.27 -38.27
N THR A 490 12.07 -19.80 -39.44
CA THR A 490 12.94 -18.61 -39.57
C THR A 490 12.55 -17.64 -40.68
N GLY A 491 11.54 -17.96 -41.49
CA GLY A 491 11.18 -17.18 -42.67
C GLY A 491 10.62 -15.78 -42.35
N ASN A 492 10.80 -14.85 -43.27
CA ASN A 492 10.39 -13.44 -43.18
C ASN A 492 9.23 -13.11 -44.12
N ASN A 493 8.45 -12.09 -43.75
CA ASN A 493 7.40 -11.51 -44.60
C ASN A 493 6.40 -12.56 -45.14
N ASN A 494 6.08 -13.56 -44.32
CA ASN A 494 5.13 -14.60 -44.66
C ASN A 494 3.74 -14.29 -44.10
N ILE A 495 2.71 -14.71 -44.84
CA ILE A 495 1.31 -14.60 -44.44
C ILE A 495 0.68 -15.99 -44.42
N ALA A 496 0.08 -16.38 -43.29
CA ALA A 496 -0.69 -17.61 -43.18
C ALA A 496 -2.00 -17.39 -42.43
N ILE A 497 -3.13 -17.59 -43.11
CA ILE A 497 -4.46 -17.30 -42.56
C ILE A 497 -5.35 -18.53 -42.65
N GLY A 498 -5.89 -19.00 -41.53
CA GLY A 498 -6.86 -20.10 -41.43
C GLY A 498 -6.43 -21.26 -40.53
N PHE A 499 -7.35 -22.20 -40.30
CA PHE A 499 -7.09 -23.42 -39.52
C PHE A 499 -5.96 -24.24 -40.18
N GLN A 500 -4.86 -24.42 -39.46
CA GLN A 500 -3.68 -25.17 -39.91
C GLN A 500 -3.14 -24.72 -41.28
N ALA A 501 -3.25 -23.42 -41.60
CA ALA A 501 -2.63 -22.85 -42.80
C ALA A 501 -1.11 -22.87 -42.65
N GLN A 502 -0.43 -23.84 -43.28
CA GLN A 502 1.04 -23.98 -43.23
C GLN A 502 1.70 -23.24 -44.41
N VAL A 503 2.76 -22.50 -44.12
CA VAL A 503 3.55 -21.85 -45.19
C VAL A 503 4.23 -22.93 -46.05
N PRO A 504 4.39 -22.73 -47.38
CA PRO A 504 5.01 -23.72 -48.25
C PRO A 504 6.39 -24.21 -47.81
N ALA A 505 7.26 -23.31 -47.35
CA ALA A 505 8.59 -23.67 -46.87
C ALA A 505 8.89 -22.99 -45.54
N ALA A 506 9.27 -23.77 -44.54
CA ALA A 506 9.36 -23.37 -43.13
C ALA A 506 10.33 -22.20 -42.88
N ALA A 507 11.43 -22.18 -43.63
CA ALA A 507 12.52 -21.22 -43.45
C ALA A 507 12.58 -20.14 -44.54
N SER A 508 11.69 -20.18 -45.53
CA SER A 508 11.72 -19.27 -46.68
C SER A 508 10.88 -18.01 -46.47
N ASP A 509 11.18 -16.99 -47.27
CA ASP A 509 10.57 -15.66 -47.17
C ASP A 509 9.48 -15.44 -48.22
N ASN A 510 8.66 -14.41 -48.01
CA ASN A 510 7.72 -13.84 -48.99
C ASN A 510 6.65 -14.82 -49.48
N GLN A 511 6.12 -15.64 -48.58
CA GLN A 511 5.12 -16.67 -48.88
C GLN A 511 3.73 -16.26 -48.40
N ILE A 512 2.70 -16.62 -49.17
CA ILE A 512 1.30 -16.44 -48.75
C ILE A 512 0.59 -17.80 -48.77
N ARG A 513 -0.06 -18.15 -47.66
CA ARG A 513 -0.99 -19.27 -47.53
C ARG A 513 -2.34 -18.78 -47.00
N ILE A 514 -3.41 -19.09 -47.70
CA ILE A 514 -4.79 -18.87 -47.23
C ILE A 514 -5.50 -20.23 -47.19
N GLY A 515 -5.82 -20.68 -45.98
CA GLY A 515 -6.41 -21.99 -45.70
C GLY A 515 -5.43 -23.16 -45.77
N ASN A 516 -5.97 -24.38 -45.72
CA ASN A 516 -5.21 -25.63 -45.72
C ASN A 516 -5.62 -26.55 -46.89
N ALA A 517 -5.12 -27.78 -46.91
CA ALA A 517 -5.42 -28.75 -47.96
C ALA A 517 -6.89 -29.18 -48.04
N ALA A 518 -7.74 -28.83 -47.06
CA ALA A 518 -9.18 -29.13 -47.08
C ALA A 518 -10.02 -28.03 -47.74
N ILE A 519 -9.42 -26.91 -48.16
CA ILE A 519 -10.14 -25.88 -48.91
C ILE A 519 -10.56 -26.42 -50.28
N THR A 520 -11.86 -26.38 -50.56
CA THR A 520 -12.45 -26.87 -51.82
C THR A 520 -12.85 -25.76 -52.78
N VAL A 521 -13.08 -24.54 -52.28
CA VAL A 521 -13.47 -23.36 -53.07
C VAL A 521 -12.84 -22.11 -52.47
N ALA A 522 -12.22 -21.27 -53.33
CA ALA A 522 -11.76 -19.93 -52.98
C ALA A 522 -12.38 -18.93 -53.97
N ASN A 523 -13.45 -18.24 -53.57
CA ASN A 523 -14.17 -17.30 -54.42
C ASN A 523 -13.61 -15.88 -54.27
N VAL A 524 -13.23 -15.26 -55.39
CA VAL A 524 -12.91 -13.83 -55.48
C VAL A 524 -13.88 -13.21 -56.49
N GLN A 525 -14.70 -12.25 -56.04
CA GLN A 525 -15.78 -11.68 -56.86
C GLN A 525 -15.27 -10.88 -58.07
N VAL A 526 -14.05 -10.35 -57.99
CA VAL A 526 -13.37 -9.61 -59.05
C VAL A 526 -12.08 -10.32 -59.45
N GLY A 527 -11.56 -10.02 -60.64
CA GLY A 527 -10.26 -10.55 -61.07
C GLY A 527 -9.13 -10.16 -60.13
N TRP A 528 -8.17 -11.07 -59.91
CA TRP A 528 -6.96 -10.80 -59.14
C TRP A 528 -5.96 -10.01 -60.01
N THR A 529 -5.73 -8.75 -59.66
CA THR A 529 -4.78 -7.90 -60.39
C THR A 529 -3.35 -8.17 -59.93
N ALA A 530 -2.49 -8.62 -60.85
CA ALA A 530 -1.04 -8.68 -60.64
C ALA A 530 -0.38 -7.43 -61.23
N THR A 531 0.52 -6.79 -60.48
CA THR A 531 1.25 -5.61 -60.96
C THR A 531 2.24 -6.02 -62.06
N SER A 532 2.24 -5.29 -63.17
CA SER A 532 3.07 -5.58 -64.34
C SER A 532 3.56 -4.30 -65.05
N ASP A 533 3.73 -3.21 -64.29
CA ASP A 533 4.20 -1.93 -64.82
C ASP A 533 5.67 -2.04 -65.26
N ARG A 534 6.04 -1.38 -66.37
CA ARG A 534 7.38 -1.43 -66.97
C ARG A 534 8.48 -1.06 -65.97
N ARG A 535 8.21 -0.18 -65.02
CA ARG A 535 9.17 0.27 -64.00
C ARG A 535 9.60 -0.84 -63.03
N TRP A 536 8.82 -1.91 -62.92
CA TRP A 536 9.13 -3.08 -62.10
C TRP A 536 9.88 -4.18 -62.87
N LYS A 537 10.22 -3.94 -64.14
CA LYS A 537 10.81 -4.95 -65.03
C LYS A 537 12.12 -4.45 -65.63
N GLU A 538 13.10 -5.34 -65.70
CA GLU A 538 14.38 -5.13 -66.38
C GLU A 538 14.63 -6.25 -67.39
N ASN A 539 15.65 -6.08 -68.26
CA ASN A 539 16.05 -7.09 -69.25
C ASN A 539 14.92 -7.64 -70.13
N ILE A 540 13.96 -6.76 -70.50
CA ILE A 540 12.78 -7.13 -71.28
C ILE A 540 13.20 -7.47 -72.72
N SER A 541 12.97 -8.71 -73.13
CA SER A 541 13.23 -9.22 -74.49
C SER A 541 12.02 -10.02 -75.01
N ASN A 542 12.01 -10.32 -76.31
CA ASN A 542 10.96 -11.12 -76.92
C ASN A 542 11.00 -12.56 -76.39
N SER A 543 9.82 -13.15 -76.15
CA SER A 543 9.73 -14.54 -75.69
C SER A 543 10.25 -15.53 -76.74
N THR A 544 11.06 -16.49 -76.29
CA THR A 544 11.58 -17.62 -77.06
C THR A 544 10.63 -18.82 -77.05
N PHE A 545 9.66 -18.85 -76.13
CA PHE A 545 8.69 -19.94 -75.99
C PHE A 545 7.39 -19.61 -76.73
N GLY A 546 7.17 -20.33 -77.83
CA GLY A 546 6.00 -20.19 -78.71
C GLY A 546 5.36 -21.53 -79.05
N LEU A 547 4.98 -21.70 -80.30
CA LEU A 547 4.20 -22.85 -80.79
C LEU A 547 4.93 -24.17 -80.56
N ASP A 548 6.24 -24.23 -80.80
CA ASP A 548 7.00 -25.47 -80.65
C ASP A 548 7.05 -25.94 -79.19
N PHE A 549 7.16 -25.02 -78.23
CA PHE A 549 7.10 -25.35 -76.80
C PHE A 549 5.68 -25.75 -76.38
N ILE A 550 4.66 -24.97 -76.75
CA ILE A 550 3.27 -25.29 -76.37
C ILE A 550 2.83 -26.67 -76.89
N LYS A 551 3.34 -27.10 -78.04
CA LYS A 551 3.08 -28.43 -78.61
C LYS A 551 3.68 -29.59 -77.80
N THR A 552 4.66 -29.35 -76.93
CA THR A 552 5.22 -30.40 -76.06
C THR A 552 4.39 -30.61 -74.80
N LEU A 553 3.57 -29.62 -74.42
CA LEU A 553 2.74 -29.69 -73.21
C LEU A 553 1.55 -30.63 -73.43
N ARG A 554 1.21 -31.39 -72.38
CA ARG A 554 0.09 -32.34 -72.39
C ARG A 554 -1.05 -31.88 -71.47
N PRO A 555 -2.12 -31.27 -72.01
CA PRO A 555 -3.33 -31.02 -71.24
C PRO A 555 -3.95 -32.33 -70.75
N VAL A 556 -4.38 -32.36 -69.50
CA VAL A 556 -5.02 -33.51 -68.86
C VAL A 556 -6.31 -33.10 -68.17
N SER A 557 -7.21 -34.08 -67.98
CA SER A 557 -8.32 -33.97 -67.04
C SER A 557 -8.06 -34.87 -65.84
N TYR A 558 -8.46 -34.43 -64.64
CA TYR A 558 -8.21 -35.15 -63.40
C TYR A 558 -9.29 -34.86 -62.36
N VAL A 559 -9.34 -35.65 -61.28
CA VAL A 559 -10.16 -35.40 -60.10
C VAL A 559 -9.24 -35.27 -58.89
N ARG A 560 -9.51 -34.33 -57.98
CA ARG A 560 -8.68 -34.23 -56.78
C ARG A 560 -8.91 -35.38 -55.82
N LYS A 561 -7.83 -35.83 -55.16
CA LYS A 561 -7.91 -36.89 -54.14
C LYS A 561 -8.80 -36.46 -52.96
N ASN A 562 -8.75 -35.19 -52.56
CA ASN A 562 -9.48 -34.60 -51.44
C ASN A 562 -10.89 -34.08 -51.76
N ASP A 563 -11.32 -34.06 -53.02
CA ASP A 563 -12.71 -33.69 -53.36
C ASP A 563 -13.63 -34.91 -53.18
N PRO A 564 -14.59 -34.88 -52.23
CA PRO A 564 -15.54 -35.96 -52.04
C PRO A 564 -16.50 -36.13 -53.23
N ASN A 565 -16.75 -35.06 -54.00
CA ASN A 565 -17.68 -35.09 -55.14
C ASN A 565 -17.01 -35.52 -56.45
N LYS A 566 -15.68 -35.72 -56.45
CA LYS A 566 -14.88 -36.14 -57.61
C LYS A 566 -15.18 -35.36 -58.88
N LYS A 567 -15.29 -34.03 -58.76
CA LYS A 567 -15.49 -33.15 -59.92
C LYS A 567 -14.26 -33.20 -60.84
N THR A 568 -14.52 -33.28 -62.14
CA THR A 568 -13.48 -33.23 -63.17
C THR A 568 -12.93 -31.83 -63.31
N GLU A 569 -11.62 -31.70 -63.15
CA GLU A 569 -10.81 -30.50 -63.39
C GLU A 569 -9.92 -30.71 -64.63
N TYR A 570 -9.46 -29.61 -65.25
CA TYR A 570 -8.57 -29.64 -66.42
C TYR A 570 -7.32 -28.82 -66.12
N GLY A 571 -6.17 -29.27 -66.61
CA GLY A 571 -4.91 -28.58 -66.41
C GLY A 571 -3.71 -29.37 -66.93
N PHE A 572 -2.58 -29.23 -66.24
CA PHE A 572 -1.32 -29.89 -66.54
C PHE A 572 -0.76 -30.59 -65.29
N ILE A 573 0.13 -31.56 -65.50
CA ILE A 573 0.93 -32.16 -64.44
C ILE A 573 2.22 -31.35 -64.28
N ALA A 574 2.49 -30.88 -63.07
CA ALA A 574 3.59 -29.95 -62.80
C ALA A 574 4.97 -30.54 -63.13
N GLN A 575 5.18 -31.82 -62.85
CA GLN A 575 6.41 -32.54 -63.15
C GLN A 575 6.64 -32.65 -64.67
N GLU A 576 5.58 -32.86 -65.46
CA GLU A 576 5.68 -32.90 -66.92
C GLU A 576 6.02 -31.51 -67.50
N ILE A 577 5.54 -30.44 -66.87
CA ILE A 577 5.91 -29.07 -67.22
C ILE A 577 7.39 -28.81 -66.90
N GLU A 578 7.86 -29.22 -65.72
CA GLU A 578 9.27 -29.07 -65.34
C GLU A 578 10.18 -29.76 -66.37
N GLU A 579 9.88 -31.01 -66.73
CA GLU A 579 10.61 -31.75 -67.75
C GLU A 579 10.58 -31.06 -69.12
N ALA A 580 9.43 -30.51 -69.53
CA ALA A 580 9.30 -29.76 -70.78
C ALA A 580 10.21 -28.52 -70.79
N PHE A 581 10.30 -27.77 -69.69
CA PHE A 581 11.20 -26.61 -69.57
C PHE A 581 12.67 -27.02 -69.55
N ILE A 582 13.03 -28.11 -68.86
CA ILE A 582 14.40 -28.66 -68.87
C ILE A 582 14.80 -29.01 -70.30
N ASN A 583 13.96 -29.75 -71.02
CA ASN A 583 14.23 -30.14 -72.40
C ASN A 583 14.28 -28.95 -73.37
N ALA A 584 13.56 -27.87 -73.05
CA ALA A 584 13.58 -26.62 -73.81
C ALA A 584 14.74 -25.68 -73.41
N GLY A 585 15.62 -26.10 -72.49
CA GLY A 585 16.83 -25.37 -72.10
C GLY A 585 16.63 -24.28 -71.04
N ASP A 586 15.50 -24.27 -70.32
CA ASP A 586 15.21 -23.32 -69.23
C ASP A 586 14.78 -24.00 -67.93
N PRO A 587 15.72 -24.71 -67.25
CA PRO A 587 15.43 -25.41 -66.00
C PRO A 587 15.10 -24.46 -64.83
N ASN A 588 15.25 -23.13 -64.98
CA ASN A 588 15.06 -22.14 -63.92
C ASN A 588 13.99 -21.09 -64.26
N ASN A 589 12.89 -21.53 -64.88
CA ASN A 589 11.80 -20.72 -65.44
C ASN A 589 10.92 -19.99 -64.41
N GLY A 590 11.08 -20.27 -63.11
CA GLY A 590 10.26 -19.71 -62.02
C GLY A 590 8.77 -20.08 -62.04
N ILE A 591 8.24 -20.75 -63.07
CA ILE A 591 6.82 -21.14 -63.19
C ILE A 591 6.50 -22.33 -62.29
N ILE A 592 7.49 -23.21 -62.09
CA ILE A 592 7.44 -24.32 -61.15
C ILE A 592 8.01 -23.91 -59.80
N SER A 593 7.31 -24.31 -58.74
CA SER A 593 7.80 -24.22 -57.36
C SER A 593 7.64 -25.57 -56.66
N ILE A 594 8.52 -25.86 -55.70
CA ILE A 594 8.49 -27.10 -54.91
C ILE A 594 8.50 -26.70 -53.43
N ASP A 595 7.57 -27.24 -52.65
CA ASP A 595 7.48 -26.99 -51.21
C ASP A 595 8.37 -27.96 -50.40
N ASP A 596 8.46 -27.77 -49.08
CA ASP A 596 9.34 -28.60 -48.21
C ASP A 596 8.97 -30.09 -48.20
N ASN A 597 7.73 -30.43 -48.58
CA ASN A 597 7.27 -31.82 -48.69
C ASN A 597 7.51 -32.39 -50.10
N GLY A 598 8.16 -31.65 -50.99
CA GLY A 598 8.36 -32.03 -52.38
C GLY A 598 7.11 -31.87 -53.25
N MET A 599 6.12 -31.08 -52.83
CA MET A 599 4.91 -30.85 -53.61
C MET A 599 5.13 -29.73 -54.64
N TYR A 600 4.79 -30.04 -55.89
CA TYR A 600 4.95 -29.14 -57.01
C TYR A 600 3.76 -28.18 -57.18
N GLY A 601 4.06 -26.91 -57.49
CA GLY A 601 3.13 -25.85 -57.84
C GLY A 601 3.40 -25.30 -59.25
N VAL A 602 2.36 -24.73 -59.89
CA VAL A 602 2.43 -24.17 -61.25
C VAL A 602 1.77 -22.79 -61.30
N ARG A 603 2.45 -21.81 -61.88
CA ARG A 603 1.88 -20.47 -62.19
C ARG A 603 1.16 -20.47 -63.55
N TYR A 604 -0.09 -20.94 -63.57
CA TYR A 604 -0.87 -21.09 -64.82
C TYR A 604 -1.01 -19.80 -65.65
N ASN A 605 -1.12 -18.63 -65.00
CA ASN A 605 -1.26 -17.36 -65.71
C ASN A 605 -0.04 -17.02 -66.58
N ASP A 606 1.14 -17.55 -66.25
CA ASP A 606 2.38 -17.26 -66.96
C ASP A 606 2.46 -17.97 -68.32
N PHE A 607 1.57 -18.94 -68.60
CA PHE A 607 1.43 -19.55 -69.93
C PHE A 607 0.67 -18.66 -70.92
N ILE A 608 -0.11 -17.68 -70.45
CA ILE A 608 -0.91 -16.83 -71.34
C ILE A 608 -0.01 -16.13 -72.38
N PRO A 609 1.10 -15.44 -72.01
CA PRO A 609 2.01 -14.86 -73.00
C PRO A 609 2.61 -15.87 -73.99
N MET A 610 2.91 -17.10 -73.56
CA MET A 610 3.46 -18.15 -74.42
C MET A 610 2.41 -18.63 -75.44
N THR A 611 1.16 -18.78 -75.00
CA THR A 611 0.05 -19.11 -75.92
C THR A 611 -0.23 -17.98 -76.91
N VAL A 612 -0.11 -16.72 -76.49
CA VAL A 612 -0.21 -15.56 -77.41
C VAL A 612 0.90 -15.64 -78.47
N LYS A 613 2.14 -15.94 -78.07
CA LYS A 613 3.26 -16.11 -79.00
C LYS A 613 3.03 -17.28 -79.97
N ALA A 614 2.56 -18.42 -79.46
CA ALA A 614 2.22 -19.58 -80.27
C ALA A 614 1.13 -19.27 -81.31
N VAL A 615 0.09 -18.52 -80.93
CA VAL A 615 -0.97 -18.08 -81.85
C VAL A 615 -0.43 -17.13 -82.91
N GLN A 616 0.47 -16.20 -82.54
CA GLN A 616 1.13 -15.31 -83.52
C GLN A 616 1.95 -16.11 -84.54
N GLU A 617 2.73 -17.10 -84.11
CA GLU A 617 3.50 -17.97 -85.00
C GLU A 617 2.60 -18.85 -85.88
N GLN A 618 1.53 -19.40 -85.30
CA GLN A 618 0.54 -20.17 -86.04
C GLN A 618 -0.15 -19.31 -87.11
N GLN A 619 -0.46 -18.05 -86.81
CA GLN A 619 -1.06 -17.12 -87.77
C GLN A 619 -0.15 -16.88 -88.98
N VAL A 620 1.17 -16.72 -88.77
CA VAL A 620 2.15 -16.60 -89.87
C VAL A 620 2.15 -17.85 -90.75
N ILE A 621 2.07 -19.05 -90.15
CA ILE A 621 2.00 -20.30 -90.91
C ILE A 621 0.71 -20.36 -91.73
N ILE A 622 -0.44 -19.97 -91.15
CA ILE A 622 -1.74 -19.94 -91.82
C ILE A 622 -1.69 -18.99 -93.03
N GLU A 623 -1.16 -17.78 -92.86
CA GLU A 623 -1.03 -16.81 -93.96
C GLU A 623 -0.12 -17.33 -95.09
N LYS A 624 0.96 -18.02 -94.73
CA LYS A 624 1.84 -18.66 -95.72
C LYS A 624 1.11 -19.77 -96.48
N LEU A 625 0.35 -20.62 -95.79
CA LEU A 625 -0.45 -21.68 -96.41
C LEU A 625 -1.58 -21.11 -97.29
N GLN A 626 -2.20 -19.99 -96.90
CA GLN A 626 -3.20 -19.31 -97.70
C GLN A 626 -2.62 -18.77 -99.00
N LYS A 627 -1.47 -18.08 -98.95
CA LYS A 627 -0.76 -17.61 -100.16
C LYS A 627 -0.36 -18.75 -101.08
N GLU A 628 0.12 -19.86 -100.52
CA GLU A 628 0.48 -21.03 -101.32
C GLU A 628 -0.76 -21.67 -101.96
N ASN A 629 -1.88 -21.76 -101.24
CA ASN A 629 -3.14 -22.22 -101.80
C ASN A 629 -3.66 -21.30 -102.92
N GLU A 630 -3.51 -19.98 -102.80
CA GLU A 630 -3.83 -19.04 -103.88
C GLU A 630 -2.93 -19.24 -105.10
N ARG A 631 -1.62 -19.39 -104.88
CA ARG A 631 -0.65 -19.70 -105.95
C ARG A 631 -1.04 -20.99 -106.67
N LEU A 632 -1.31 -22.05 -105.93
CA LEU A 632 -1.74 -23.35 -106.46
C LEU A 632 -3.08 -23.26 -107.21
N LYS A 633 -4.03 -22.43 -106.76
CA LYS A 633 -5.28 -22.17 -107.50
C LYS A 633 -5.02 -21.53 -108.86
N VAL A 634 -4.19 -20.47 -108.90
CA VAL A 634 -3.82 -19.79 -110.16
C VAL A 634 -3.07 -20.74 -111.11
N GLU A 635 -2.18 -21.58 -110.58
CA GLU A 635 -1.44 -22.57 -111.35
C GLU A 635 -2.38 -23.63 -111.96
N ASN A 636 -3.32 -24.14 -111.15
CA ASN A 636 -4.35 -25.08 -111.61
C ASN A 636 -5.29 -24.47 -112.67
N GLU A 637 -5.74 -23.22 -112.50
CA GLU A 637 -6.55 -22.51 -113.51
C GLU A 637 -5.79 -22.34 -114.84
N THR A 638 -4.48 -22.10 -114.75
CA THR A 638 -3.61 -21.98 -115.94
C THR A 638 -3.46 -23.31 -116.67
N ILE A 639 -3.30 -24.41 -115.92
CA ILE A 639 -3.24 -25.76 -116.46
C ILE A 639 -4.58 -26.15 -117.11
N LEU A 640 -5.70 -25.87 -116.45
CA LEU A 640 -7.05 -26.08 -116.99
C LEU A 640 -7.25 -25.36 -118.32
N LYS A 641 -6.89 -24.07 -118.42
CA LYS A 641 -6.95 -23.32 -119.69
C LYS A 641 -6.08 -23.92 -120.80
N ARG A 642 -4.90 -24.46 -120.45
CA ARG A 642 -4.02 -25.15 -121.42
C ARG A 642 -4.63 -26.48 -121.88
N LEU A 643 -5.27 -27.21 -120.96
CA LEU A 643 -6.00 -28.45 -121.26
C LEU A 643 -7.20 -28.19 -122.16
N GLU A 644 -8.04 -27.20 -121.85
CA GLU A 644 -9.16 -26.79 -122.71
C GLU A 644 -8.68 -26.36 -124.11
N ALA A 645 -7.56 -25.63 -124.21
CA ALA A 645 -6.97 -25.25 -125.49
C ALA A 645 -6.49 -26.48 -126.29
N LEU A 646 -5.85 -27.45 -125.63
CA LEU A 646 -5.45 -28.72 -126.23
C LEU A 646 -6.66 -29.56 -126.67
N GLU A 647 -7.70 -29.66 -125.84
CA GLU A 647 -8.95 -30.34 -126.18
C GLU A 647 -9.63 -29.70 -127.39
N LYS A 648 -9.62 -28.35 -127.48
CA LYS A 648 -10.15 -27.63 -128.64
C LYS A 648 -9.33 -27.89 -129.91
N ILE A 649 -8.01 -27.99 -129.79
CA ILE A 649 -7.12 -28.38 -130.91
C ILE A 649 -7.40 -29.82 -131.34
N ILE A 650 -7.59 -30.74 -130.40
CA ILE A 650 -7.91 -32.16 -130.69
C ILE A 650 -9.28 -32.27 -131.35
N LYS A 651 -10.29 -31.57 -130.84
CA LYS A 651 -11.66 -31.57 -131.41
C LYS A 651 -11.68 -31.02 -132.84
N ASN A 652 -10.98 -29.92 -133.11
CA ASN A 652 -10.80 -29.37 -134.45
C ASN A 652 -10.03 -30.30 -135.43
N ARG A 653 -9.30 -31.30 -134.91
CA ARG A 653 -8.57 -32.31 -135.68
C ARG A 653 -9.37 -33.60 -135.91
N VAL A 654 -10.46 -33.81 -135.17
CA VAL A 654 -11.36 -34.97 -135.29
C VAL A 654 -12.58 -34.63 -136.15
N ASP A 655 -12.97 -33.35 -136.22
CA ASP A 655 -14.08 -32.84 -137.04
C ASP A 655 -13.68 -32.41 -138.48
N ASN A 656 -12.40 -32.62 -138.87
CA ASN A 656 -11.87 -32.54 -140.25
C ASN A 656 -11.29 -33.90 -140.64
#